data_AF-A0A7V0ZK56-F1
#
_entry.id   AF-A0A7V0ZK56-F1
#
_cell.length_a   1.000
_cell.length_b   1.000
_cell.length_c   1.000
_cell.angle_alpha   90.00
_cell.angle_beta   90.00
_cell.angle_gamma   90.00
#
_symmetry.space_group_name_H-M   'P 1'
#
loop_
_entity.id
_entity.type
_entity.pdbx_description
1 polymer ?
#
loop_
_entity_poly.entity_id
_entity_poly.type
_entity_poly.pdbx_seq_one_letter_code
_entity_poly.pdbx_strand_id
1 'polypeptide(L)'
;MNRFNLTFKGKILPGRKAEQVKLRFGKMFGIDTPDRLERFFSGQSIILRRNLDRKTAAEVFQKLRELGVEVELVKVTTADTVTAIPKIPVRSAETEEAVREKAQREEAERRAAEEAARQQAELAEKKRREEEEAARQQALREEAERKAAEEAARLKAEEQRKKAEERARLKAQRAAEAARKKALKKKARRKARLQRKKKLREEARLKAELAEKKRKAAEESARPETILDEAKRKAAAEVARLQAEQKEVARKAAEEVAGIEAEQLQEEKAEQRRIATLKAAQEASKKAKKDGQRREQAEKAARSKAEEQRKREEQTAQRKAMEEQARQRAAAELAQQPALKPARASVKTNLELPQRSKRGTQTSTKTPRRRQSGEPNLYSLHPFRNTAEVRARAEQSRTRMRVGFIAAAVAGLLLLGGRFLSLPAAITLTGAGAMAIDAQARPLLLAGDSLLLHDRSGVGAGTLPLESLGLAALHAPMAFDTAGELLALGRLITAGAEKADAGSLQLLRCNLTESLCRPFSAELASSSIAGFAIHTLDGTIFLADAAKGQLLKASADGTILARATAAIPDNPVMRLESGLLFINSAQGPAVSVFRYDDSAFGQQLDEILLLPPAAIEAEQSRVGDFVWSADKWWASMYNPQTNSAGLYRFDTQWNFIGQAELPANTRPQQLATWRDKILVRDARHIPIQRFNAGGTPEAPLVSDLLESLVTRQQRNANLTGVTWRISLILCALVAVAGLCLGSLQRLRGLVYKPHRERGADPVDDYVDAVHWVDPITDRRGRLQRITISYAVIALALLLLAITRQVTPIQLTAALIALSGPAIALLLLGRRSVGHIGILQERLLLVDHSGMYHLGGGPRLQYCGPFLLLDDVVVFTGTRLLPAFSSKQIAGRVTPLAAAGIKVDRKTVVVKLLQGRHPLAQGAAAVLVAFTAAAVLLCLQGVF
;
A
#
# COMPACT_ATOMS: atom_id res chain seq x y z
N MET A 1 -26.14 8.49 -41.61
CA MET A 1 -26.25 8.95 -40.21
C MET A 1 -26.79 10.38 -40.21
N ASN A 2 -27.91 10.64 -39.53
CA ASN A 2 -28.52 11.98 -39.50
C ASN A 2 -27.63 12.94 -38.68
N ARG A 3 -27.28 14.10 -39.25
CA ARG A 3 -26.56 15.18 -38.57
C ARG A 3 -27.52 16.33 -38.24
N PHE A 4 -27.27 17.01 -37.14
CA PHE A 4 -28.14 18.09 -36.65
C PHE A 4 -27.35 19.39 -36.44
N ASN A 5 -27.99 20.51 -36.74
CA ASN A 5 -27.54 21.84 -36.35
C ASN A 5 -28.40 22.29 -35.16
N LEU A 6 -27.74 22.84 -34.15
CA LEU A 6 -28.39 23.38 -32.97
C LEU A 6 -28.53 24.90 -33.14
N THR A 7 -29.77 25.37 -33.27
CA THR A 7 -30.12 26.78 -33.48
C THR A 7 -30.75 27.39 -32.24
N PHE A 8 -30.36 28.62 -31.94
CA PHE A 8 -30.87 29.40 -30.81
C PHE A 8 -31.43 30.73 -31.32
N LYS A 9 -32.66 31.10 -30.90
CA LYS A 9 -33.38 32.30 -31.39
C LYS A 9 -33.46 33.44 -30.36
N GLY A 10 -32.64 33.41 -29.30
CA GLY A 10 -32.66 34.45 -28.25
C GLY A 10 -33.82 34.34 -27.26
N LYS A 11 -34.71 33.34 -27.36
CA LYS A 11 -35.90 33.20 -26.50
C LYS A 11 -35.61 32.42 -25.22
N ILE A 12 -36.23 32.88 -24.12
CA ILE A 12 -36.14 32.30 -22.78
C ILE A 12 -37.48 31.60 -22.47
N LEU A 13 -37.41 30.43 -21.83
CA LEU A 13 -38.60 29.66 -21.45
C LEU A 13 -39.46 30.43 -20.43
N PRO A 14 -40.80 30.35 -20.54
CA PRO A 14 -41.71 31.06 -19.64
C PRO A 14 -41.51 30.62 -18.18
N GLY A 15 -41.59 31.57 -17.24
CA GLY A 15 -41.40 31.32 -15.81
C GLY A 15 -39.95 31.37 -15.30
N ARG A 16 -38.97 31.72 -16.15
CA ARG A 16 -37.56 31.88 -15.75
C ARG A 16 -37.13 33.35 -15.75
N LYS A 17 -36.38 33.77 -14.73
CA LYS A 17 -35.84 35.15 -14.63
C LYS A 17 -34.75 35.37 -15.69
N ALA A 18 -34.96 36.35 -16.57
CA ALA A 18 -34.12 36.57 -17.75
C ALA A 18 -32.63 36.82 -17.43
N GLU A 19 -32.33 37.58 -16.38
CA GLU A 19 -30.96 37.89 -15.97
C GLU A 19 -30.17 36.64 -15.53
N GLN A 20 -30.81 35.73 -14.80
CA GLN A 20 -30.18 34.49 -14.34
C GLN A 20 -29.90 33.52 -15.50
N VAL A 21 -30.78 33.49 -16.50
CA VAL A 21 -30.62 32.65 -17.70
C VAL A 21 -29.48 33.19 -18.57
N LYS A 22 -29.42 34.51 -18.80
CA LYS A 22 -28.31 35.16 -19.52
C LYS A 22 -26.95 34.84 -18.87
N LEU A 23 -26.84 35.02 -17.54
CA LEU A 23 -25.58 34.79 -16.81
C LEU A 23 -25.13 33.32 -16.89
N ARG A 24 -26.04 32.36 -16.73
CA ARG A 24 -25.71 30.93 -16.84
C ARG A 24 -25.37 30.53 -18.27
N PHE A 25 -26.04 31.11 -19.27
CA PHE A 25 -25.73 30.92 -20.69
C PHE A 25 -24.32 31.44 -21.03
N GLY A 26 -23.98 32.66 -20.58
CA GLY A 26 -22.64 33.23 -20.75
C GLY A 26 -21.55 32.34 -20.14
N LYS A 27 -21.79 31.80 -18.94
CA LYS A 27 -20.86 30.87 -18.27
C LYS A 27 -20.67 29.55 -19.03
N MET A 28 -21.72 29.00 -19.66
CA MET A 28 -21.62 27.74 -20.42
C MET A 28 -20.79 27.89 -21.69
N PHE A 29 -20.83 29.07 -22.32
CA PHE A 29 -20.13 29.34 -23.59
C PHE A 29 -18.85 30.18 -23.42
N GLY A 30 -18.47 30.54 -22.19
CA GLY A 30 -17.27 31.34 -21.90
C GLY A 30 -17.33 32.74 -22.50
N ILE A 31 -18.51 33.38 -22.43
CA ILE A 31 -18.73 34.74 -22.94
C ILE A 31 -18.62 35.70 -21.75
N ASP A 32 -17.46 36.32 -21.61
CA ASP A 32 -17.14 37.18 -20.45
C ASP A 32 -17.54 38.66 -20.67
N THR A 33 -17.99 39.03 -21.88
CA THR A 33 -18.37 40.41 -22.24
C THR A 33 -19.89 40.58 -22.33
N PRO A 34 -20.51 41.49 -21.55
CA PRO A 34 -21.96 41.67 -21.50
C PRO A 34 -22.55 42.06 -22.86
N ASP A 35 -21.85 42.91 -23.63
CA ASP A 35 -22.31 43.34 -24.96
C ASP A 35 -22.39 42.20 -25.99
N ARG A 36 -21.48 41.22 -25.89
CA ARG A 36 -21.54 40.02 -26.75
C ARG A 36 -22.67 39.11 -26.34
N LEU A 37 -22.93 38.98 -25.04
CA LEU A 37 -24.02 38.17 -24.50
C LEU A 37 -25.37 38.72 -24.95
N GLU A 38 -25.57 40.04 -24.87
CA GLU A 38 -26.78 40.73 -25.34
C GLU A 38 -27.09 40.45 -26.81
N ARG A 39 -26.07 40.38 -27.67
CA ARG A 39 -26.24 40.05 -29.10
C ARG A 39 -26.83 38.66 -29.33
N PHE A 40 -26.57 37.69 -28.47
CA PHE A 40 -27.18 36.34 -28.59
C PHE A 40 -28.66 36.31 -28.21
N PHE A 41 -29.14 37.30 -27.46
CA PHE A 41 -30.54 37.44 -27.05
C PHE A 41 -31.29 38.52 -27.86
N SER A 42 -30.70 38.98 -28.97
CA SER A 42 -31.26 39.99 -29.88
C SER A 42 -32.45 39.50 -30.73
N GLY A 43 -32.86 38.23 -30.58
CA GLY A 43 -33.93 37.61 -31.38
C GLY A 43 -33.47 37.05 -32.73
N GLN A 44 -32.21 37.26 -33.12
CA GLN A 44 -31.63 36.67 -34.33
C GLN A 44 -31.35 35.17 -34.13
N SER A 45 -31.66 34.37 -35.17
CA SER A 45 -31.38 32.93 -35.15
C SER A 45 -29.89 32.67 -35.35
N ILE A 46 -29.23 32.15 -34.32
CA ILE A 46 -27.79 31.85 -34.32
C ILE A 46 -27.59 30.34 -34.21
N ILE A 47 -26.73 29.77 -35.06
CA ILE A 47 -26.35 28.36 -34.97
C ILE A 47 -25.23 28.24 -33.92
N LEU A 48 -25.53 27.64 -32.77
CA LEU A 48 -24.57 27.45 -31.67
C LEU A 48 -23.55 26.37 -32.01
N ARG A 49 -23.98 25.26 -32.65
CA ARG A 49 -23.10 24.18 -33.12
C ARG A 49 -23.68 23.50 -34.36
N ARG A 50 -22.81 23.12 -35.29
CA ARG A 50 -23.16 22.43 -36.55
C ARG A 50 -22.72 20.97 -36.53
N ASN A 51 -23.38 20.14 -37.35
CA ASN A 51 -22.97 18.76 -37.63
C ASN A 51 -22.88 17.82 -36.40
N LEU A 52 -23.77 17.98 -35.43
CA LEU A 52 -23.82 17.12 -34.25
C LEU A 52 -24.38 15.75 -34.60
N ASP A 53 -23.82 14.69 -33.99
CA ASP A 53 -24.42 13.36 -34.02
C ASP A 53 -25.69 13.33 -33.14
N ARG A 54 -26.55 12.32 -33.33
CA ARG A 54 -27.85 12.25 -32.65
C ARG A 54 -27.74 12.25 -31.11
N LYS A 55 -26.73 11.60 -30.55
CA LYS A 55 -26.57 11.45 -29.09
C LYS A 55 -26.08 12.75 -28.45
N THR A 56 -25.03 13.33 -29.03
CA THR A 56 -24.46 14.61 -28.61
C THR A 56 -25.45 15.75 -28.82
N ALA A 57 -26.22 15.72 -29.91
CA ALA A 57 -27.29 16.68 -30.18
C ALA A 57 -28.37 16.68 -29.09
N ALA A 58 -28.83 15.50 -28.68
CA ALA A 58 -29.83 15.35 -27.62
C ALA A 58 -29.30 15.80 -26.25
N GLU A 59 -28.07 15.42 -25.89
CA GLU A 59 -27.45 15.80 -24.61
C GLU A 59 -27.24 17.33 -24.50
N VAL A 60 -26.80 17.99 -25.58
CA VAL A 60 -26.60 19.44 -25.58
C VAL A 60 -27.94 20.19 -25.59
N PHE A 61 -28.95 19.67 -26.31
CA PHE A 61 -30.30 20.23 -26.33
C PHE A 61 -30.97 20.20 -24.95
N GLN A 62 -30.86 19.07 -24.24
CA GLN A 62 -31.42 18.93 -22.89
C GLN A 62 -30.78 19.92 -21.92
N LYS A 63 -29.44 20.01 -21.92
CA LYS A 63 -28.71 20.95 -21.06
C LYS A 63 -29.11 22.41 -21.29
N LEU A 64 -29.38 22.81 -22.53
CA LEU A 64 -29.79 24.19 -22.84
C LEU A 64 -31.24 24.49 -22.42
N ARG A 65 -32.16 23.51 -22.47
CA ARG A 65 -33.51 23.68 -21.90
C ARG A 65 -33.50 23.72 -20.38
N GLU A 66 -32.64 22.94 -19.72
CA GLU A 66 -32.45 23.00 -18.26
C GLU A 66 -31.93 24.38 -17.80
N LEU A 67 -31.15 25.05 -18.64
CA LEU A 67 -30.71 26.43 -18.43
C LEU A 67 -31.80 27.49 -18.65
N GLY A 68 -32.98 27.08 -19.13
CA GLY A 68 -34.12 27.98 -19.35
C GLY A 68 -34.17 28.61 -20.75
N VAL A 69 -33.43 28.07 -21.72
CA VAL A 69 -33.30 28.64 -23.07
C VAL A 69 -34.08 27.81 -24.10
N GLU A 70 -34.77 28.49 -25.03
CA GLU A 70 -35.47 27.82 -26.12
C GLU A 70 -34.52 27.59 -27.31
N VAL A 71 -34.20 26.33 -27.58
CA VAL A 71 -33.32 25.90 -28.67
C VAL A 71 -34.04 24.92 -29.59
N GLU A 72 -33.63 24.88 -30.86
CA GLU A 72 -34.22 24.04 -31.90
C GLU A 72 -33.14 23.16 -32.55
N LEU A 73 -33.51 21.92 -32.87
CA LEU A 73 -32.63 20.94 -33.53
C LEU A 73 -33.07 20.79 -34.98
N VAL A 74 -32.29 21.36 -35.89
CA VAL A 74 -32.57 21.29 -37.33
C VAL A 74 -31.76 20.14 -37.93
N LYS A 75 -32.46 19.16 -38.53
CA LYS A 75 -31.81 18.05 -39.24
C LYS A 75 -31.19 18.57 -40.54
N VAL A 76 -29.91 18.29 -40.76
CA VAL A 76 -29.22 18.68 -41.99
C VAL A 76 -29.55 17.67 -43.09
N THR A 77 -30.39 18.08 -44.03
CA THR A 77 -30.60 17.40 -45.33
C THR A 77 -29.64 17.98 -46.36
N THR A 78 -29.07 17.12 -47.22
CA THR A 78 -28.00 17.42 -48.19
C THR A 78 -28.46 18.26 -49.40
N ALA A 79 -29.34 19.24 -49.20
CA ALA A 79 -29.89 20.07 -50.28
C ALA A 79 -29.88 21.58 -50.02
N ASP A 80 -29.48 22.08 -48.83
CA ASP A 80 -29.46 23.53 -48.58
C ASP A 80 -28.04 24.10 -48.59
N THR A 81 -27.52 24.28 -49.81
CA THR A 81 -26.52 25.29 -50.13
C THR A 81 -26.92 25.89 -51.47
N VAL A 82 -26.99 27.22 -51.54
CA VAL A 82 -27.21 28.11 -52.72
C VAL A 82 -28.54 28.90 -52.67
N THR A 83 -28.44 30.06 -52.01
CA THR A 83 -28.88 31.43 -52.39
C THR A 83 -30.25 31.69 -53.05
N ALA A 84 -30.98 32.61 -52.42
CA ALA A 84 -32.14 33.34 -52.92
C ALA A 84 -31.77 34.56 -53.80
N ILE A 85 -32.57 34.84 -54.83
CA ILE A 85 -32.78 36.18 -55.45
C ILE A 85 -34.27 36.28 -55.85
N PRO A 86 -34.97 37.43 -55.64
CA PRO A 86 -36.42 37.55 -55.83
C PRO A 86 -36.84 38.19 -57.16
N LYS A 87 -38.06 37.92 -57.66
CA LYS A 87 -38.82 38.83 -58.56
C LYS A 87 -40.35 38.52 -58.61
N ILE A 88 -41.09 39.45 -58.01
CA ILE A 88 -42.38 40.15 -58.31
C ILE A 88 -43.39 39.52 -59.34
N PRO A 89 -44.72 39.66 -59.11
CA PRO A 89 -45.78 38.83 -59.70
C PRO A 89 -46.55 39.47 -60.87
N VAL A 90 -47.30 38.67 -61.61
CA VAL A 90 -48.38 39.11 -62.52
C VAL A 90 -49.65 38.32 -62.21
N ARG A 91 -50.77 39.06 -62.15
CA ARG A 91 -52.12 38.63 -61.79
C ARG A 91 -53.02 38.83 -63.01
N SER A 92 -53.79 37.80 -63.37
CA SER A 92 -55.03 37.85 -64.18
C SER A 92 -55.69 36.48 -64.01
N ALA A 93 -56.69 36.32 -63.14
CA ALA A 93 -58.12 36.63 -63.35
C ALA A 93 -58.76 35.74 -64.44
N GLU A 94 -59.95 35.22 -64.09
CA GLU A 94 -60.82 34.25 -64.78
C GLU A 94 -60.45 32.79 -64.46
N THR A 95 -61.29 31.93 -63.87
CA THR A 95 -62.76 31.81 -63.95
C THR A 95 -63.29 31.11 -62.69
N GLU A 96 -64.39 31.60 -62.11
CA GLU A 96 -64.95 31.18 -60.81
C GLU A 96 -65.51 29.74 -60.76
N GLU A 97 -65.59 29.01 -61.89
CA GLU A 97 -66.02 27.60 -61.90
C GLU A 97 -64.89 26.61 -61.56
N ALA A 98 -63.63 26.93 -61.87
CA ALA A 98 -62.48 26.08 -61.53
C ALA A 98 -62.14 26.11 -60.02
N VAL A 99 -62.63 27.12 -59.29
CA VAL A 99 -62.42 27.29 -57.85
C VAL A 99 -63.31 26.36 -57.03
N ARG A 100 -64.54 26.06 -57.49
CA ARG A 100 -65.45 25.15 -56.78
C ARG A 100 -65.04 23.68 -56.90
N GLU A 101 -64.57 23.25 -58.08
CA GLU A 101 -64.11 21.86 -58.26
C GLU A 101 -62.77 21.58 -57.56
N LYS A 102 -61.86 22.57 -57.54
CA LYS A 102 -60.63 22.50 -56.72
C LYS A 102 -60.95 22.48 -55.22
N ALA A 103 -61.89 23.30 -54.75
CA ALA A 103 -62.25 23.32 -53.33
C ALA A 103 -62.82 21.97 -52.86
N GLN A 104 -63.62 21.30 -53.68
CA GLN A 104 -64.17 19.97 -53.35
C GLN A 104 -63.12 18.86 -53.37
N ARG A 105 -62.16 18.89 -54.31
CA ARG A 105 -61.03 17.95 -54.33
C ARG A 105 -60.06 18.18 -53.17
N GLU A 106 -59.76 19.44 -52.85
CA GLU A 106 -58.93 19.79 -51.69
C GLU A 106 -59.60 19.38 -50.37
N GLU A 107 -60.93 19.48 -50.25
CA GLU A 107 -61.64 19.04 -49.05
C GLU A 107 -61.68 17.50 -48.93
N ALA A 108 -61.88 16.78 -50.03
CA ALA A 108 -61.79 15.32 -50.07
C ALA A 108 -60.38 14.81 -49.74
N GLU A 109 -59.34 15.45 -50.29
CA GLU A 109 -57.94 15.14 -49.99
C GLU A 109 -57.58 15.45 -48.53
N ARG A 110 -58.12 16.54 -47.96
CA ARG A 110 -57.93 16.85 -46.53
C ARG A 110 -58.56 15.80 -45.63
N ARG A 111 -59.76 15.31 -45.95
CA ARG A 111 -60.42 14.24 -45.17
C ARG A 111 -59.67 12.91 -45.29
N ALA A 112 -59.21 12.55 -46.48
CA ALA A 112 -58.39 11.35 -46.70
C ALA A 112 -57.02 11.46 -46.00
N ALA A 113 -56.40 12.65 -46.01
CA ALA A 113 -55.15 12.90 -45.30
C ALA A 113 -55.33 12.88 -43.77
N GLU A 114 -56.45 13.38 -43.26
CA GLU A 114 -56.78 13.31 -41.83
C GLU A 114 -57.01 11.86 -41.38
N GLU A 115 -57.70 11.05 -42.19
CA GLU A 115 -57.95 9.64 -41.89
C GLU A 115 -56.66 8.81 -41.95
N ALA A 116 -55.79 9.06 -42.94
CA ALA A 116 -54.46 8.47 -43.02
C ALA A 116 -53.57 8.91 -41.83
N ALA A 117 -53.68 10.16 -41.38
CA ALA A 117 -52.97 10.64 -40.20
C ALA A 117 -53.44 9.97 -38.92
N ARG A 118 -54.75 9.71 -38.77
CA ARG A 118 -55.31 8.94 -37.64
C ARG A 118 -54.80 7.49 -37.63
N GLN A 119 -54.79 6.81 -38.78
CA GLN A 119 -54.26 5.43 -38.88
C GLN A 119 -52.75 5.37 -38.60
N GLN A 120 -51.97 6.34 -39.06
CA GLN A 120 -50.54 6.42 -38.76
C GLN A 120 -50.28 6.71 -37.27
N ALA A 121 -51.11 7.54 -36.64
CA ALA A 121 -51.03 7.81 -35.21
C ALA A 121 -51.33 6.56 -34.37
N GLU A 122 -52.35 5.79 -34.75
CA GLU A 122 -52.73 4.55 -34.06
C GLU A 122 -51.65 3.46 -34.20
N LEU A 123 -51.08 3.29 -35.39
CA LEU A 123 -49.95 2.38 -35.62
C LEU A 123 -48.69 2.82 -34.86
N ALA A 124 -48.44 4.12 -34.76
CA ALA A 124 -47.32 4.65 -33.99
C ALA A 124 -47.52 4.42 -32.48
N GLU A 125 -48.75 4.55 -31.97
CA GLU A 125 -49.06 4.26 -30.58
C GLU A 125 -48.92 2.76 -30.27
N LYS A 126 -49.40 1.88 -31.15
CA LYS A 126 -49.24 0.43 -30.99
C LYS A 126 -47.78 0.00 -30.95
N LYS A 127 -46.93 0.53 -31.85
CA LYS A 127 -45.48 0.27 -31.83
C LYS A 127 -44.80 0.76 -30.57
N ARG A 128 -45.22 1.92 -30.03
CA ARG A 128 -44.69 2.44 -28.77
C ARG A 128 -45.03 1.51 -27.60
N ARG A 129 -46.24 0.96 -27.55
CA ARG A 129 -46.65 0.00 -26.51
C ARG A 129 -45.85 -1.30 -26.62
N GLU A 130 -45.64 -1.83 -27.83
CA GLU A 130 -44.81 -3.01 -28.06
C GLU A 130 -43.33 -2.80 -27.70
N GLU A 131 -42.76 -1.63 -28.03
CA GLU A 131 -41.38 -1.26 -27.63
C GLU A 131 -41.25 -1.08 -26.11
N GLU A 132 -42.26 -0.50 -25.45
CA GLU A 132 -42.28 -0.34 -24.00
C GLU A 132 -42.40 -1.68 -23.27
N GLU A 133 -43.26 -2.58 -23.74
CA GLU A 133 -43.37 -3.94 -23.19
C GLU A 133 -42.08 -4.75 -23.39
N ALA A 134 -41.44 -4.65 -24.56
CA ALA A 134 -40.15 -5.28 -24.82
C ALA A 134 -39.04 -4.74 -23.90
N ALA A 135 -39.03 -3.43 -23.64
CA ALA A 135 -38.09 -2.80 -22.71
C ALA A 135 -38.33 -3.24 -21.27
N ARG A 136 -39.59 -3.35 -20.83
CA ARG A 136 -39.96 -3.88 -19.51
C ARG A 136 -39.52 -5.34 -19.34
N GLN A 137 -39.71 -6.18 -20.36
CA GLN A 137 -39.26 -7.57 -20.33
C GLN A 137 -37.73 -7.71 -20.28
N GLN A 138 -36.99 -6.85 -20.99
CA GLN A 138 -35.52 -6.84 -20.91
C GLN A 138 -35.04 -6.41 -19.52
N ALA A 139 -35.64 -5.37 -18.93
CA ALA A 139 -35.29 -4.92 -17.58
C ALA A 139 -35.51 -6.02 -16.53
N LEU A 140 -36.63 -6.76 -16.61
CA LEU A 140 -36.91 -7.88 -15.70
C LEU A 140 -35.92 -9.04 -15.86
N ARG A 141 -35.47 -9.34 -17.09
CA ARG A 141 -34.45 -10.37 -17.35
C ARG A 141 -33.09 -9.96 -16.79
N GLU A 142 -32.68 -8.71 -17.01
CA GLU A 142 -31.42 -8.19 -16.45
C GLU A 142 -31.45 -8.19 -14.91
N GLU A 143 -32.58 -7.85 -14.29
CA GLU A 143 -32.73 -7.91 -12.83
C GLU A 143 -32.67 -9.35 -12.30
N ALA A 144 -33.31 -10.31 -13.00
CA ALA A 144 -33.24 -11.72 -12.65
C ALA A 144 -31.81 -12.28 -12.78
N GLU A 145 -31.09 -11.93 -13.84
CA GLU A 145 -29.69 -12.32 -14.03
C GLU A 145 -28.77 -11.72 -12.96
N ARG A 146 -29.00 -10.47 -12.55
CA ARG A 146 -28.25 -9.83 -11.46
C ARG A 146 -28.48 -10.54 -10.12
N LYS A 147 -29.74 -10.86 -9.79
CA LYS A 147 -30.07 -11.60 -8.56
C LYS A 147 -29.45 -13.01 -8.57
N ALA A 148 -29.51 -13.72 -9.68
CA ALA A 148 -28.87 -15.03 -9.82
C ALA A 148 -27.33 -14.96 -9.72
N ALA A 149 -26.70 -13.92 -10.28
CA ALA A 149 -25.27 -13.69 -10.16
C ALA A 149 -24.84 -13.35 -8.72
N GLU A 150 -25.64 -12.55 -8.01
CA GLU A 150 -25.40 -12.21 -6.61
C GLU A 150 -25.53 -13.44 -5.69
N GLU A 151 -26.55 -14.27 -5.89
CA GLU A 151 -26.75 -15.50 -5.12
C GLU A 151 -25.62 -16.51 -5.39
N ALA A 152 -25.21 -16.68 -6.65
CA ALA A 152 -24.06 -17.51 -7.01
C ALA A 152 -22.74 -16.98 -6.41
N ALA A 153 -22.58 -15.67 -6.27
CA ALA A 153 -21.42 -15.06 -5.62
C ALA A 153 -21.44 -15.29 -4.10
N ARG A 154 -22.61 -15.18 -3.46
CA ARG A 154 -22.79 -15.47 -2.02
C ARG A 154 -22.46 -16.93 -1.70
N LEU A 155 -22.98 -17.89 -2.47
CA LEU A 155 -22.69 -19.31 -2.27
C LEU A 155 -21.19 -19.63 -2.40
N LYS A 156 -20.50 -19.05 -3.40
CA LYS A 156 -19.04 -19.20 -3.55
C LYS A 156 -18.27 -18.57 -2.39
N ALA A 157 -18.72 -17.42 -1.88
CA ALA A 157 -18.08 -16.77 -0.73
C ALA A 157 -18.26 -17.59 0.57
N GLU A 158 -19.44 -18.18 0.78
CA GLU A 158 -19.71 -19.06 1.91
C GLU A 158 -18.86 -20.34 1.86
N GLU A 159 -18.75 -20.97 0.68
CA GLU A 159 -17.90 -22.15 0.49
C GLU A 159 -16.42 -21.84 0.75
N GLN A 160 -15.93 -20.66 0.33
CA GLN A 160 -14.57 -20.22 0.63
C GLN A 160 -14.35 -19.96 2.11
N ARG A 161 -15.35 -19.38 2.82
CA ARG A 161 -15.31 -19.19 4.27
C ARG A 161 -15.24 -20.51 5.02
N LYS A 162 -16.09 -21.49 4.68
CA LYS A 162 -16.06 -22.83 5.28
C LYS A 162 -14.70 -23.51 5.08
N LYS A 163 -14.13 -23.45 3.88
CA LYS A 163 -12.78 -23.98 3.58
C LYS A 163 -11.67 -23.24 4.34
N ALA A 164 -11.80 -21.93 4.55
CA ALA A 164 -10.84 -21.15 5.32
C ALA A 164 -10.92 -21.49 6.81
N GLU A 165 -12.11 -21.65 7.35
CA GLU A 165 -12.35 -22.04 8.74
C GLU A 165 -11.84 -23.46 9.03
N GLU A 166 -12.10 -24.42 8.15
CA GLU A 166 -11.59 -25.79 8.28
C GLU A 166 -10.05 -25.82 8.27
N ARG A 167 -9.42 -25.04 7.38
CA ARG A 167 -7.95 -24.89 7.35
C ARG A 167 -7.41 -24.23 8.62
N ALA A 168 -8.12 -23.26 9.17
CA ALA A 168 -7.75 -22.60 10.42
C ALA A 168 -7.85 -23.57 11.60
N ARG A 169 -8.93 -24.37 11.69
CA ARG A 169 -9.10 -25.43 12.70
C ARG A 169 -7.99 -26.47 12.61
N LEU A 170 -7.67 -26.96 11.42
CA LEU A 170 -6.58 -27.93 11.22
C LEU A 170 -5.21 -27.36 11.63
N LYS A 171 -4.94 -26.08 11.33
CA LYS A 171 -3.71 -25.39 11.73
C LYS A 171 -3.63 -25.19 13.24
N ALA A 172 -4.75 -24.85 13.89
CA ALA A 172 -4.84 -24.71 15.34
C ALA A 172 -4.61 -26.04 16.06
N GLN A 173 -5.22 -27.14 15.58
CA GLN A 173 -4.99 -28.48 16.13
C GLN A 173 -3.52 -28.91 16.03
N ARG A 174 -2.87 -28.68 14.89
CA ARG A 174 -1.43 -28.97 14.71
C ARG A 174 -0.54 -28.13 15.62
N ALA A 175 -0.88 -26.86 15.81
CA ALA A 175 -0.15 -25.97 16.72
C ALA A 175 -0.29 -26.41 18.18
N ALA A 176 -1.50 -26.84 18.59
CA ALA A 176 -1.77 -27.37 19.92
C ALA A 176 -1.02 -28.68 20.18
N GLU A 177 -0.99 -29.60 19.21
CA GLU A 177 -0.24 -30.86 19.32
C GLU A 177 1.27 -30.60 19.43
N ALA A 178 1.81 -29.70 18.61
CA ALA A 178 3.22 -29.30 18.68
C ALA A 178 3.58 -28.64 20.02
N ALA A 179 2.68 -27.81 20.58
CA ALA A 179 2.84 -27.21 21.89
C ALA A 179 2.84 -28.27 23.01
N ARG A 180 1.94 -29.26 22.93
CA ARG A 180 1.87 -30.39 23.87
C ARG A 180 3.14 -31.24 23.85
N LYS A 181 3.68 -31.55 22.66
CA LYS A 181 4.97 -32.25 22.51
C LYS A 181 6.14 -31.46 23.11
N LYS A 182 6.19 -30.13 22.87
CA LYS A 182 7.21 -29.25 23.48
C LYS A 182 7.10 -29.19 25.01
N ALA A 183 5.88 -29.13 25.55
CA ALA A 183 5.64 -29.12 26.99
C ALA A 183 6.08 -30.44 27.66
N LEU A 184 5.76 -31.58 27.04
CA LEU A 184 6.22 -32.91 27.50
C LEU A 184 7.76 -33.00 27.50
N LYS A 185 8.43 -32.53 26.43
CA LYS A 185 9.90 -32.48 26.34
C LYS A 185 10.53 -31.61 27.44
N LYS A 186 9.92 -30.46 27.74
CA LYS A 186 10.37 -29.57 28.83
C LYS A 186 10.19 -30.23 30.21
N LYS A 187 9.08 -30.94 30.44
CA LYS A 187 8.82 -31.68 31.68
C LYS A 187 9.80 -32.84 31.87
N ALA A 188 10.10 -33.60 30.81
CA ALA A 188 11.10 -34.66 30.81
C ALA A 188 12.51 -34.14 31.14
N ARG A 189 12.95 -33.04 30.50
CA ARG A 189 14.24 -32.38 30.79
C ARG A 189 14.34 -31.91 32.24
N ARG A 190 13.25 -31.37 32.82
CA ARG A 190 13.22 -30.95 34.23
C ARG A 190 13.36 -32.14 35.18
N LYS A 191 12.69 -33.27 34.89
CA LYS A 191 12.81 -34.51 35.68
C LYS A 191 14.23 -35.08 35.64
N ALA A 192 14.85 -35.13 34.45
CA ALA A 192 16.24 -35.57 34.29
C ALA A 192 17.24 -34.67 35.04
N ARG A 193 17.07 -33.33 34.97
CA ARG A 193 17.92 -32.38 35.71
C ARG A 193 17.78 -32.53 37.24
N LEU A 194 16.57 -32.77 37.73
CA LEU A 194 16.33 -33.02 39.16
C LEU A 194 16.97 -34.33 39.62
N GLN A 195 16.87 -35.41 38.84
CA GLN A 195 17.53 -36.68 39.14
C GLN A 195 19.07 -36.54 39.14
N ARG A 196 19.65 -35.83 38.15
CA ARG A 196 21.09 -35.55 38.12
C ARG A 196 21.55 -34.74 39.34
N LYS A 197 20.76 -33.75 39.78
CA LYS A 197 21.06 -32.97 40.99
C LYS A 197 20.96 -33.81 42.27
N LYS A 198 20.02 -34.77 42.35
CA LYS A 198 19.95 -35.71 43.48
C LYS A 198 21.18 -36.62 43.54
N LYS A 199 21.58 -37.20 42.40
CA LYS A 199 22.78 -38.06 42.31
C LYS A 199 24.07 -37.31 42.68
N LEU A 200 24.24 -36.07 42.21
CA LEU A 200 25.40 -35.24 42.59
C LEU A 200 25.44 -34.90 44.09
N ARG A 201 24.28 -34.72 44.74
CA ARG A 201 24.21 -34.50 46.20
C ARG A 201 24.57 -35.74 46.99
N GLU A 202 24.14 -36.90 46.53
CA GLU A 202 24.46 -38.19 47.14
C GLU A 202 25.96 -38.50 47.01
N GLU A 203 26.54 -38.24 45.83
CA GLU A 203 27.98 -38.34 45.60
C GLU A 203 28.78 -37.41 46.51
N ALA A 204 28.32 -36.17 46.69
CA ALA A 204 28.95 -35.22 47.61
C ALA A 204 28.86 -35.67 49.08
N ARG A 205 27.73 -36.28 49.49
CA ARG A 205 27.54 -36.82 50.84
C ARG A 205 28.49 -38.00 51.11
N LEU A 206 28.61 -38.93 50.17
CA LEU A 206 29.53 -40.07 50.29
C LEU A 206 30.99 -39.60 50.35
N LYS A 207 31.38 -38.60 49.55
CA LYS A 207 32.72 -38.00 49.60
C LYS A 207 33.01 -37.32 50.94
N ALA A 208 32.02 -36.65 51.53
CA ALA A 208 32.15 -36.03 52.85
C ALA A 208 32.29 -37.08 53.96
N GLU A 209 31.49 -38.15 53.93
CA GLU A 209 31.56 -39.24 54.90
C GLU A 209 32.90 -39.99 54.81
N LEU A 210 33.42 -40.18 53.61
CA LEU A 210 34.73 -40.81 53.39
C LEU A 210 35.88 -39.91 53.85
N ALA A 211 35.74 -38.59 53.71
CA ALA A 211 36.69 -37.62 54.27
C ALA A 211 36.65 -37.60 55.81
N GLU A 212 35.47 -37.73 56.41
CA GLU A 212 35.29 -37.83 57.86
C GLU A 212 35.89 -39.13 58.41
N LYS A 213 35.64 -40.27 57.75
CA LYS A 213 36.27 -41.55 58.12
C LYS A 213 37.80 -41.50 57.99
N LYS A 214 38.33 -40.83 56.98
CA LYS A 214 39.79 -40.59 56.84
C LYS A 214 40.35 -39.69 57.94
N ARG A 215 39.59 -38.68 58.39
CA ARG A 215 39.99 -37.85 59.53
C ARG A 215 40.02 -38.65 60.83
N LYS A 216 38.98 -39.44 61.10
CA LYS A 216 38.92 -40.32 62.30
C LYS A 216 40.03 -41.38 62.29
N ALA A 217 40.30 -42.00 61.14
CA ALA A 217 41.39 -42.96 61.00
C ALA A 217 42.79 -42.31 61.15
N ALA A 218 42.95 -41.04 60.79
CA ALA A 218 44.18 -40.28 61.01
C ALA A 218 44.36 -39.83 62.46
N GLU A 219 43.27 -39.67 63.21
CA GLU A 219 43.25 -39.34 64.63
C GLU A 219 43.48 -40.58 65.52
N GLU A 220 43.10 -41.76 65.05
CA GLU A 220 43.22 -43.04 65.77
C GLU A 220 44.55 -43.79 65.48
N SER A 221 45.35 -43.36 64.50
CA SER A 221 46.63 -43.99 64.16
C SER A 221 47.82 -43.44 64.95
N ALA A 222 47.84 -43.70 66.26
CA ALA A 222 49.06 -43.77 67.06
C ALA A 222 49.32 -45.24 67.44
N ARG A 223 50.26 -45.89 66.70
CA ARG A 223 50.83 -47.27 66.81
C ARG A 223 50.33 -48.30 65.77
N PRO A 224 51.09 -49.37 65.47
CA PRO A 224 52.30 -49.42 64.64
C PRO A 224 52.02 -49.96 63.20
N GLU A 225 52.97 -49.75 62.30
CA GLU A 225 52.85 -49.73 60.83
C GLU A 225 52.37 -51.01 60.10
N THR A 226 52.23 -52.17 60.75
CA THR A 226 51.93 -53.42 60.06
C THR A 226 50.45 -53.62 59.71
N ILE A 227 49.52 -52.99 60.45
CA ILE A 227 48.08 -53.06 60.15
C ILE A 227 47.70 -52.09 59.02
N LEU A 228 48.49 -51.02 58.82
CA LEU A 228 48.22 -49.97 57.85
C LEU A 228 48.30 -50.47 56.40
N ASP A 229 49.23 -51.37 56.09
CA ASP A 229 49.39 -51.90 54.74
C ASP A 229 48.33 -52.94 54.36
N GLU A 230 47.86 -53.74 55.32
CA GLU A 230 46.72 -54.64 55.09
C GLU A 230 45.41 -53.86 54.94
N ALA A 231 45.21 -52.81 55.74
CA ALA A 231 44.08 -51.89 55.62
C ALA A 231 44.10 -51.10 54.30
N LYS A 232 45.28 -50.63 53.86
CA LYS A 232 45.44 -49.97 52.55
C LYS A 232 45.16 -50.92 51.39
N ARG A 233 45.58 -52.18 51.47
CA ARG A 233 45.28 -53.19 50.43
C ARG A 233 43.79 -53.55 50.37
N LYS A 234 43.13 -53.71 51.53
CA LYS A 234 41.68 -53.95 51.59
C LYS A 234 40.89 -52.74 51.06
N ALA A 235 41.28 -51.52 51.44
CA ALA A 235 40.67 -50.29 50.92
C ALA A 235 40.92 -50.11 49.41
N ALA A 236 42.11 -50.45 48.90
CA ALA A 236 42.40 -50.38 47.46
C ALA A 236 41.60 -51.42 46.66
N ALA A 237 41.43 -52.64 47.20
CA ALA A 237 40.60 -53.67 46.59
C ALA A 237 39.11 -53.28 46.57
N GLU A 238 38.61 -52.67 47.65
CA GLU A 238 37.23 -52.18 47.72
C GLU A 238 36.99 -51.01 46.75
N VAL A 239 37.94 -50.08 46.63
CA VAL A 239 37.90 -49.00 45.64
C VAL A 239 37.93 -49.55 44.21
N ALA A 240 38.74 -50.57 43.93
CA ALA A 240 38.77 -51.21 42.62
C ALA A 240 37.44 -51.91 42.29
N ARG A 241 36.79 -52.54 43.29
CA ARG A 241 35.49 -53.19 43.12
C ARG A 241 34.38 -52.16 42.85
N LEU A 242 34.36 -51.05 43.58
CA LEU A 242 33.42 -49.95 43.35
C LEU A 242 33.64 -49.27 41.99
N GLN A 243 34.89 -49.15 41.54
CA GLN A 243 35.19 -48.62 40.20
C GLN A 243 34.76 -49.58 39.08
N ALA A 244 34.87 -50.89 39.29
CA ALA A 244 34.38 -51.90 38.34
C ALA A 244 32.84 -51.86 38.25
N GLU A 245 32.16 -51.75 39.39
CA GLU A 245 30.70 -51.64 39.46
C GLU A 245 30.20 -50.33 38.81
N GLN A 246 30.91 -49.21 39.01
CA GLN A 246 30.63 -47.95 38.33
C GLN A 246 30.81 -48.05 36.80
N LYS A 247 31.84 -48.76 36.33
CA LYS A 247 32.05 -48.98 34.88
C LYS A 247 30.95 -49.84 34.27
N GLU A 248 30.46 -50.85 34.99
CA GLU A 248 29.38 -51.70 34.51
C GLU A 248 28.05 -50.94 34.44
N VAL A 249 27.73 -50.14 35.46
CA VAL A 249 26.54 -49.27 35.48
C VAL A 249 26.62 -48.19 34.40
N ALA A 250 27.80 -47.61 34.16
CA ALA A 250 28.02 -46.65 33.08
C ALA A 250 27.84 -47.30 31.69
N ARG A 251 28.29 -48.55 31.52
CA ARG A 251 28.09 -49.30 30.26
C ARG A 251 26.61 -49.57 30.00
N LYS A 252 25.87 -50.06 31.00
CA LYS A 252 24.43 -50.31 30.89
C LYS A 252 23.64 -49.02 30.58
N ALA A 253 24.01 -47.90 31.21
CA ALA A 253 23.38 -46.61 30.93
C ALA A 253 23.71 -46.08 29.51
N ALA A 254 24.93 -46.31 29.01
CA ALA A 254 25.30 -45.93 27.64
C ALA A 254 24.54 -46.77 26.59
N GLU A 255 24.32 -48.05 26.86
CA GLU A 255 23.59 -48.97 25.99
C GLU A 255 22.09 -48.61 25.93
N GLU A 256 21.47 -48.26 27.05
CA GLU A 256 20.08 -47.78 27.11
C GLU A 256 19.88 -46.45 26.37
N VAL A 257 20.84 -45.52 26.50
CA VAL A 257 20.81 -44.24 25.77
C VAL A 257 20.97 -44.46 24.26
N ALA A 258 21.86 -45.35 23.84
CA ALA A 258 22.04 -45.70 22.44
C ALA A 258 20.78 -46.36 21.83
N GLY A 259 20.08 -47.20 22.61
CA GLY A 259 18.80 -47.79 22.20
C GLY A 259 17.71 -46.74 21.94
N ILE A 260 17.58 -45.75 22.84
CA ILE A 260 16.59 -44.66 22.70
C ILE A 260 16.92 -43.74 21.51
N GLU A 261 18.20 -43.45 21.25
CA GLU A 261 18.61 -42.64 20.10
C GLU A 261 18.35 -43.37 18.77
N ALA A 262 18.54 -44.69 18.73
CA ALA A 262 18.23 -45.51 17.56
C ALA A 262 16.72 -45.53 17.25
N GLU A 263 15.87 -45.65 18.28
CA GLU A 263 14.40 -45.62 18.14
C GLU A 263 13.91 -44.26 17.65
N GLN A 264 14.46 -43.15 18.17
CA GLN A 264 14.14 -41.79 17.71
C GLN A 264 14.51 -41.55 16.24
N LEU A 265 15.66 -42.09 15.80
CA LEU A 265 16.08 -41.99 14.40
C LEU A 265 15.15 -42.77 13.47
N GLN A 266 14.59 -43.89 13.93
CA GLN A 266 13.62 -44.67 13.15
C GLN A 266 12.25 -43.96 13.07
N GLU A 267 11.76 -43.38 14.17
CA GLU A 267 10.52 -42.60 14.16
C GLU A 267 10.62 -41.36 13.26
N GLU A 268 11.75 -40.64 13.31
CA GLU A 268 11.96 -39.45 12.48
C GLU A 268 12.01 -39.80 10.98
N LYS A 269 12.66 -40.92 10.62
CA LYS A 269 12.65 -41.45 9.25
C LYS A 269 11.24 -41.88 8.81
N ALA A 270 10.44 -42.47 9.70
CA ALA A 270 9.06 -42.85 9.41
C ALA A 270 8.15 -41.63 9.20
N GLU A 271 8.33 -40.57 9.99
CA GLU A 271 7.58 -39.31 9.86
C GLU A 271 7.96 -38.58 8.55
N GLN A 272 9.25 -38.54 8.20
CA GLN A 272 9.71 -37.98 6.92
C GLN A 272 9.12 -38.73 5.72
N ARG A 273 9.01 -40.06 5.78
CA ARG A 273 8.35 -40.87 4.74
C ARG A 273 6.86 -40.54 4.64
N ARG A 274 6.15 -40.37 5.75
CA ARG A 274 4.74 -39.94 5.78
C ARG A 274 4.53 -38.53 5.20
N ILE A 275 5.44 -37.60 5.49
CA ILE A 275 5.38 -36.26 4.92
C ILE A 275 5.63 -36.29 3.41
N ALA A 276 6.58 -37.11 2.94
CA ALA A 276 6.85 -37.29 1.53
C ALA A 276 5.64 -37.88 0.77
N THR A 277 4.98 -38.90 1.33
CA THR A 277 3.77 -39.50 0.71
C THR A 277 2.60 -38.53 0.67
N LEU A 278 2.39 -37.72 1.72
CA LEU A 278 1.35 -36.69 1.73
C LEU A 278 1.61 -35.58 0.70
N LYS A 279 2.88 -35.17 0.51
CA LYS A 279 3.24 -34.20 -0.52
C LYS A 279 3.02 -34.75 -1.93
N ALA A 280 3.41 -36.00 -2.18
CA ALA A 280 3.18 -36.67 -3.46
C ALA A 280 1.67 -36.80 -3.79
N ALA A 281 0.84 -37.15 -2.80
CA ALA A 281 -0.62 -37.21 -2.98
C ALA A 281 -1.25 -35.84 -3.26
N GLN A 282 -0.74 -34.77 -2.62
CA GLN A 282 -1.21 -33.39 -2.89
C GLN A 282 -0.82 -32.91 -4.28
N GLU A 283 0.37 -33.25 -4.77
CA GLU A 283 0.81 -32.91 -6.12
C GLU A 283 0.01 -33.68 -7.18
N ALA A 284 -0.30 -34.96 -6.94
CA ALA A 284 -1.18 -35.75 -7.79
C ALA A 284 -2.61 -35.15 -7.87
N SER A 285 -3.17 -34.72 -6.74
CA SER A 285 -4.49 -34.07 -6.71
C SER A 285 -4.50 -32.72 -7.44
N LYS A 286 -3.44 -31.91 -7.32
CA LYS A 286 -3.29 -30.65 -8.07
C LYS A 286 -3.18 -30.89 -9.57
N LYS A 287 -2.45 -31.93 -9.99
CA LYS A 287 -2.32 -32.33 -11.40
C LYS A 287 -3.68 -32.77 -11.96
N ALA A 288 -4.40 -33.62 -11.25
CA ALA A 288 -5.75 -34.07 -11.64
C ALA A 288 -6.75 -32.90 -11.79
N LYS A 289 -6.72 -31.91 -10.89
CA LYS A 289 -7.57 -30.70 -11.00
C LYS A 289 -7.20 -29.84 -12.21
N LYS A 290 -5.90 -29.68 -12.49
CA LYS A 290 -5.42 -28.90 -13.65
C LYS A 290 -5.79 -29.57 -14.97
N ASP A 291 -5.73 -30.91 -15.01
CA ASP A 291 -6.12 -31.68 -16.18
C ASP A 291 -7.64 -31.66 -16.39
N GLY A 292 -8.44 -31.70 -15.31
CA GLY A 292 -9.89 -31.49 -15.37
C GLY A 292 -10.28 -30.12 -15.93
N GLN A 293 -9.64 -29.04 -15.45
CA GLN A 293 -9.88 -27.68 -15.97
C GLN A 293 -9.50 -27.53 -17.45
N ARG A 294 -8.42 -28.19 -17.89
CA ARG A 294 -8.02 -28.21 -19.31
C ARG A 294 -9.02 -28.93 -20.19
N ARG A 295 -9.60 -30.05 -19.73
CA ARG A 295 -10.65 -30.77 -20.46
C ARG A 295 -11.92 -29.92 -20.61
N GLU A 296 -12.35 -29.26 -19.55
CA GLU A 296 -13.53 -28.38 -19.58
C GLU A 296 -13.32 -27.16 -20.50
N GLN A 297 -12.11 -26.57 -20.50
CA GLN A 297 -11.76 -25.48 -21.43
C GLN A 297 -11.69 -25.96 -22.89
N ALA A 298 -11.17 -27.15 -23.14
CA ALA A 298 -11.13 -27.73 -24.47
C ALA A 298 -12.54 -28.03 -25.00
N GLU A 299 -13.45 -28.51 -24.14
CA GLU A 299 -14.84 -28.78 -24.51
C GLU A 299 -15.62 -27.50 -24.81
N LYS A 300 -15.44 -26.45 -23.99
CA LYS A 300 -16.02 -25.11 -24.26
C LYS A 300 -15.48 -24.51 -25.55
N ALA A 301 -14.19 -24.66 -25.82
CA ALA A 301 -13.59 -24.21 -27.08
C ALA A 301 -14.12 -24.99 -28.28
N ALA A 302 -14.32 -26.31 -28.16
CA ALA A 302 -14.91 -27.13 -29.21
C ALA A 302 -16.36 -26.74 -29.52
N ARG A 303 -17.18 -26.49 -28.50
CA ARG A 303 -18.56 -26.02 -28.66
C ARG A 303 -18.63 -24.65 -29.35
N SER A 304 -17.77 -23.70 -28.96
CA SER A 304 -17.71 -22.38 -29.59
C SER A 304 -17.30 -22.45 -31.07
N LYS A 305 -16.36 -23.33 -31.42
CA LYS A 305 -15.94 -23.54 -32.81
C LYS A 305 -17.05 -24.18 -33.65
N ALA A 306 -17.77 -25.15 -33.10
CA ALA A 306 -18.91 -25.77 -33.78
C ALA A 306 -20.05 -24.77 -34.05
N GLU A 307 -20.32 -23.87 -33.10
CA GLU A 307 -21.32 -22.81 -33.27
C GLU A 307 -20.89 -21.76 -34.32
N GLU A 308 -19.60 -21.39 -34.34
CA GLU A 308 -19.06 -20.49 -35.35
C GLU A 308 -19.10 -21.12 -36.76
N GLN A 309 -18.91 -22.44 -36.85
CA GLN A 309 -18.96 -23.19 -38.10
C GLN A 309 -20.40 -23.25 -38.65
N ARG A 310 -21.40 -23.48 -37.79
CA ARG A 310 -22.82 -23.41 -38.18
C ARG A 310 -23.21 -22.02 -38.68
N LYS A 311 -22.77 -20.95 -38.01
CA LYS A 311 -23.03 -19.57 -38.46
C LYS A 311 -22.38 -19.27 -39.82
N ARG A 312 -21.19 -19.80 -40.08
CA ARG A 312 -20.54 -19.67 -41.40
C ARG A 312 -21.27 -20.45 -42.48
N GLU A 313 -21.76 -21.65 -42.17
CA GLU A 313 -22.56 -22.47 -43.09
C GLU A 313 -23.88 -21.76 -43.45
N GLU A 314 -24.60 -21.21 -42.46
CA GLU A 314 -25.79 -20.39 -42.68
C GLU A 314 -25.50 -19.14 -43.54
N GLN A 315 -24.41 -18.43 -43.27
CA GLN A 315 -24.01 -17.27 -44.09
C GLN A 315 -23.66 -17.67 -45.53
N THR A 316 -23.02 -18.82 -45.73
CA THR A 316 -22.73 -19.32 -47.08
C THR A 316 -24.01 -19.79 -47.80
N ALA A 317 -24.97 -20.36 -47.09
CA ALA A 317 -26.28 -20.74 -47.65
C ALA A 317 -27.08 -19.49 -48.05
N GLN A 318 -27.13 -18.46 -47.20
CA GLN A 318 -27.77 -17.17 -47.52
C GLN A 318 -27.11 -16.49 -48.72
N ARG A 319 -25.78 -16.54 -48.81
CA ARG A 319 -25.04 -15.95 -49.93
C ARG A 319 -25.30 -16.70 -51.23
N LYS A 320 -25.38 -18.04 -51.21
CA LYS A 320 -25.78 -18.84 -52.37
C LYS A 320 -27.22 -18.55 -52.80
N ALA A 321 -28.16 -18.42 -51.86
CA ALA A 321 -29.54 -18.05 -52.17
C ALA A 321 -29.66 -16.66 -52.81
N MET A 322 -28.90 -15.67 -52.32
CA MET A 322 -28.82 -14.36 -52.97
C MET A 322 -28.17 -14.42 -54.36
N GLU A 323 -27.15 -15.25 -54.54
CA GLU A 323 -26.48 -15.41 -55.84
C GLU A 323 -27.39 -16.12 -56.86
N GLU A 324 -28.21 -17.07 -56.41
CA GLU A 324 -29.19 -17.76 -57.24
C GLU A 324 -30.36 -16.83 -57.63
N GLN A 325 -30.84 -15.99 -56.70
CA GLN A 325 -31.78 -14.91 -57.03
C GLN A 325 -31.18 -13.89 -58.01
N ALA A 326 -29.90 -13.55 -57.88
CA ALA A 326 -29.21 -12.66 -58.80
C ALA A 326 -29.04 -13.30 -60.20
N ARG A 327 -28.75 -14.60 -60.27
CA ARG A 327 -28.70 -15.34 -61.55
C ARG A 327 -30.07 -15.45 -62.21
N GLN A 328 -31.15 -15.65 -61.44
CA GLN A 328 -32.51 -15.67 -61.99
C GLN A 328 -32.92 -14.29 -62.53
N ARG A 329 -32.56 -13.20 -61.84
CA ARG A 329 -32.76 -11.84 -62.34
C ARG A 329 -31.93 -11.55 -63.59
N ALA A 330 -30.66 -11.95 -63.60
CA ALA A 330 -29.79 -11.80 -64.77
C ALA A 330 -30.25 -12.65 -65.97
N ALA A 331 -30.79 -13.84 -65.74
CA ALA A 331 -31.37 -14.69 -66.80
C ALA A 331 -32.67 -14.10 -67.37
N ALA A 332 -33.50 -13.48 -66.52
CA ALA A 332 -34.70 -12.76 -66.97
C ALA A 332 -34.34 -11.47 -67.76
N GLU A 333 -33.27 -10.77 -67.38
CA GLU A 333 -32.74 -9.62 -68.13
C GLU A 333 -32.05 -10.04 -69.45
N LEU A 334 -31.36 -11.19 -69.49
CA LEU A 334 -30.75 -11.71 -70.72
C LEU A 334 -31.79 -12.22 -71.74
N ALA A 335 -32.94 -12.72 -71.30
CA ALA A 335 -34.02 -13.16 -72.18
C ALA A 335 -34.72 -12.00 -72.92
N GLN A 336 -34.51 -10.76 -72.48
CA GLN A 336 -35.08 -9.55 -73.07
C GLN A 336 -34.12 -8.80 -74.01
N GLN A 337 -32.90 -9.31 -74.24
CA GLN A 337 -31.91 -8.67 -75.11
C GLN A 337 -31.63 -9.49 -76.38
N PRO A 338 -31.74 -8.92 -77.59
CA PRO A 338 -31.37 -9.61 -78.82
C PRO A 338 -29.85 -9.55 -79.03
N ALA A 339 -29.26 -10.75 -79.16
CA ALA A 339 -27.99 -11.07 -79.80
C ALA A 339 -26.70 -10.38 -79.28
N LEU A 340 -25.92 -11.10 -78.46
CA LEU A 340 -24.49 -10.87 -78.30
C LEU A 340 -23.68 -12.17 -78.42
N LYS A 341 -22.70 -12.15 -79.33
CA LYS A 341 -21.79 -13.26 -79.71
C LYS A 341 -20.80 -13.60 -78.58
N PRO A 342 -20.45 -14.88 -78.37
CA PRO A 342 -19.56 -15.28 -77.28
C PRO A 342 -18.08 -15.04 -77.60
N ALA A 343 -17.41 -14.23 -76.77
CA ALA A 343 -15.95 -14.08 -76.76
C ALA A 343 -15.32 -15.01 -75.72
N ARG A 344 -14.45 -15.93 -76.19
CA ARG A 344 -13.66 -16.84 -75.34
C ARG A 344 -12.54 -16.06 -74.64
N ALA A 345 -12.61 -15.94 -73.31
CA ALA A 345 -11.49 -15.48 -72.49
C ALA A 345 -10.66 -16.70 -72.03
N SER A 346 -9.50 -16.93 -72.66
CA SER A 346 -8.47 -17.85 -72.16
C SER A 346 -7.52 -17.08 -71.24
N VAL A 347 -7.51 -17.40 -69.94
CA VAL A 347 -6.52 -16.86 -69.01
C VAL A 347 -5.34 -17.86 -68.95
N LYS A 348 -4.21 -17.51 -69.57
CA LYS A 348 -2.93 -18.21 -69.41
C LYS A 348 -2.23 -17.68 -68.16
N THR A 349 -2.11 -18.50 -67.12
CA THR A 349 -1.21 -18.25 -65.99
C THR A 349 0.15 -18.87 -66.31
N ASN A 350 1.10 -18.06 -66.81
CA ASN A 350 2.52 -18.43 -66.84
C ASN A 350 3.16 -18.05 -65.51
N LEU A 351 3.36 -19.05 -64.64
CA LEU A 351 4.21 -18.95 -63.47
C LEU A 351 5.63 -19.39 -63.90
N GLU A 352 6.43 -18.46 -64.40
CA GLU A 352 7.84 -18.72 -64.74
C GLU A 352 8.68 -18.80 -63.46
N LEU A 353 9.13 -20.02 -63.13
CA LEU A 353 10.25 -20.27 -62.25
C LEU A 353 11.54 -20.09 -63.07
N PRO A 354 12.53 -19.28 -62.66
CA PRO A 354 13.77 -19.17 -63.41
C PRO A 354 14.54 -20.50 -63.32
N GLN A 355 14.54 -21.24 -64.43
CA GLN A 355 15.42 -22.36 -64.64
C GLN A 355 16.87 -21.89 -64.67
N ARG A 356 17.67 -22.55 -63.83
CA ARG A 356 19.12 -22.46 -63.74
C ARG A 356 19.75 -22.72 -65.11
N SER A 357 20.10 -21.67 -65.84
CA SER A 357 20.90 -21.79 -67.06
C SER A 357 22.29 -22.29 -66.69
N LYS A 358 22.61 -23.54 -67.07
CA LYS A 358 23.99 -24.03 -67.16
C LYS A 358 24.72 -23.17 -68.18
N ARG A 359 25.42 -22.13 -67.73
CA ARG A 359 26.40 -21.41 -68.54
C ARG A 359 27.73 -22.13 -68.42
N GLY A 360 28.33 -22.34 -69.60
CA GLY A 360 29.48 -23.19 -69.82
C GLY A 360 30.65 -22.93 -68.89
N THR A 361 31.31 -24.04 -68.61
CA THR A 361 32.63 -24.18 -68.02
C THR A 361 33.64 -23.37 -68.85
N GLN A 362 33.88 -22.13 -68.45
CA GLN A 362 35.17 -21.48 -68.65
C GLN A 362 35.83 -21.38 -67.28
N THR A 363 36.76 -22.31 -67.06
CA THR A 363 37.77 -22.32 -66.02
C THR A 363 38.62 -21.05 -66.14
N SER A 364 38.18 -19.94 -65.52
CA SER A 364 39.13 -18.94 -65.06
C SER A 364 39.67 -19.43 -63.73
N THR A 365 40.96 -19.77 -63.71
CA THR A 365 41.77 -19.96 -62.51
C THR A 365 41.75 -18.66 -61.68
N LYS A 366 40.72 -18.49 -60.83
CA LYS A 366 40.71 -17.45 -59.79
C LYS A 366 41.61 -17.93 -58.65
N THR A 367 42.79 -17.34 -58.55
CA THR A 367 43.66 -17.35 -57.38
C THR A 367 42.84 -17.15 -56.10
N PRO A 368 43.09 -17.91 -55.00
CA PRO A 368 42.36 -17.72 -53.76
C PRO A 368 42.51 -16.27 -53.28
N ARG A 369 41.38 -15.56 -53.17
CA ARG A 369 41.31 -14.16 -52.75
C ARG A 369 41.91 -14.02 -51.34
N ARG A 370 43.01 -13.29 -51.22
CA ARG A 370 43.61 -12.92 -49.93
C ARG A 370 42.63 -11.97 -49.22
N ARG A 371 42.13 -12.35 -48.03
CA ARG A 371 41.20 -11.52 -47.24
C ARG A 371 41.80 -10.14 -46.98
N GLN A 372 41.02 -9.09 -47.22
CA GLN A 372 41.42 -7.72 -46.88
C GLN A 372 41.43 -7.54 -45.36
N SER A 373 42.34 -6.70 -44.86
CA SER A 373 42.31 -6.30 -43.46
C SER A 373 41.00 -5.56 -43.15
N GLY A 374 40.34 -5.93 -42.05
CA GLY A 374 39.02 -5.41 -41.69
C GLY A 374 37.80 -6.06 -42.36
N GLU A 375 38.00 -6.99 -43.30
CA GLU A 375 36.91 -7.72 -43.96
C GLU A 375 36.19 -8.68 -42.97
N PRO A 376 34.87 -8.53 -42.76
CA PRO A 376 34.09 -9.46 -41.93
C PRO A 376 33.96 -10.83 -42.61
N ASN A 377 33.58 -11.84 -41.82
CA ASN A 377 33.12 -13.09 -42.40
C ASN A 377 31.75 -12.88 -43.07
N LEU A 378 31.74 -12.76 -44.40
CA LEU A 378 30.55 -12.44 -45.20
C LEU A 378 29.39 -13.42 -44.99
N TYR A 379 29.69 -14.71 -44.77
CA TYR A 379 28.69 -15.75 -44.49
C TYR A 379 28.02 -15.63 -43.11
N SER A 380 28.61 -14.85 -42.19
CA SER A 380 28.03 -14.58 -40.87
C SER A 380 27.15 -13.33 -40.84
N LEU A 381 27.04 -12.63 -41.98
CA LEU A 381 26.30 -11.39 -42.07
C LEU A 381 24.81 -11.64 -42.35
N HIS A 382 23.97 -10.79 -41.78
CA HIS A 382 22.52 -10.85 -41.97
C HIS A 382 21.98 -9.53 -42.52
N PRO A 383 21.20 -9.55 -43.61
CA PRO A 383 20.66 -8.32 -44.19
C PRO A 383 19.63 -7.69 -43.26
N PHE A 384 19.61 -6.36 -43.19
CA PHE A 384 18.49 -5.65 -42.60
C PHE A 384 17.21 -5.92 -43.40
N ARG A 385 16.15 -6.38 -42.73
CA ARG A 385 14.85 -6.71 -43.36
C ARG A 385 13.73 -5.87 -42.75
N ASN A 386 12.91 -5.26 -43.61
CA ASN A 386 11.71 -4.54 -43.18
C ASN A 386 10.56 -5.53 -42.84
N THR A 387 10.62 -6.12 -41.64
CA THR A 387 9.62 -7.06 -41.14
C THR A 387 8.35 -6.36 -40.65
N ALA A 388 7.27 -7.12 -40.39
CA ALA A 388 6.04 -6.57 -39.80
C ALA A 388 6.30 -5.94 -38.42
N GLU A 389 7.21 -6.51 -37.63
CA GLU A 389 7.60 -5.96 -36.33
C GLU A 389 8.23 -4.59 -36.47
N VAL A 390 9.12 -4.40 -37.46
CA VAL A 390 9.79 -3.13 -37.77
C VAL A 390 8.75 -2.05 -38.11
N ARG A 391 7.76 -2.38 -38.94
CA ARG A 391 6.66 -1.47 -39.32
C ARG A 391 5.76 -1.10 -38.14
N ALA A 392 5.51 -2.02 -37.21
CA ALA A 392 4.62 -1.80 -36.07
C ALA A 392 5.26 -1.04 -34.89
N ARG A 393 6.57 -0.74 -34.91
CA ARG A 393 7.29 -0.15 -33.76
C ARG A 393 6.77 1.21 -33.35
N ALA A 394 6.39 2.04 -34.32
CA ALA A 394 5.86 3.37 -34.08
C ALA A 394 4.57 3.27 -33.24
N GLU A 395 3.67 2.37 -33.60
CA GLU A 395 2.41 2.14 -32.91
C GLU A 395 2.62 1.49 -31.54
N GLN A 396 3.46 0.46 -31.47
CA GLN A 396 3.78 -0.23 -30.21
C GLN A 396 4.45 0.70 -29.18
N SER A 397 5.26 1.67 -29.63
CA SER A 397 5.86 2.67 -28.74
C SER A 397 4.82 3.61 -28.14
N ARG A 398 3.79 4.00 -28.91
CA ARG A 398 2.70 4.87 -28.43
C ARG A 398 1.82 4.16 -27.40
N THR A 399 1.53 2.88 -27.58
CA THR A 399 0.76 2.11 -26.59
C THR A 399 1.54 1.95 -25.28
N ARG A 400 2.82 1.59 -25.35
CA ARG A 400 3.69 1.47 -24.17
C ARG A 400 3.93 2.81 -23.46
N MET A 401 4.01 3.91 -24.21
CA MET A 401 4.10 5.27 -23.66
C MET A 401 2.91 5.58 -22.75
N ARG A 402 1.68 5.28 -23.19
CA ARG A 402 0.47 5.51 -22.39
C ARG A 402 0.50 4.72 -21.08
N VAL A 403 0.88 3.44 -21.15
CA VAL A 403 1.00 2.58 -19.95
C VAL A 403 2.02 3.15 -18.96
N GLY A 404 3.19 3.60 -19.43
CA GLY A 404 4.22 4.19 -18.57
C GLY A 404 3.74 5.46 -17.84
N PHE A 405 3.08 6.38 -18.55
CA PHE A 405 2.55 7.60 -17.93
C PHE A 405 1.37 7.35 -16.99
N ILE A 406 0.49 6.40 -17.31
CA ILE A 406 -0.62 6.01 -16.42
C ILE A 406 -0.07 5.43 -15.11
N ALA A 407 0.91 4.52 -15.19
CA ALA A 407 1.55 3.94 -14.01
C ALA A 407 2.20 5.03 -13.13
N ALA A 408 2.85 6.01 -13.75
CA ALA A 408 3.43 7.14 -13.03
C ALA A 408 2.38 8.02 -12.34
N ALA A 409 1.27 8.31 -13.03
CA ALA A 409 0.19 9.13 -12.47
C ALA A 409 -0.48 8.43 -11.27
N VAL A 410 -0.77 7.14 -11.36
CA VAL A 410 -1.34 6.35 -10.25
C VAL A 410 -0.40 6.34 -9.05
N ALA A 411 0.89 6.07 -9.27
CA ALA A 411 1.88 6.07 -8.20
C ALA A 411 2.06 7.47 -7.56
N GLY A 412 2.01 8.54 -8.36
CA GLY A 412 2.03 9.92 -7.87
C GLY A 412 0.80 10.26 -7.01
N LEU A 413 -0.38 9.78 -7.39
CA LEU A 413 -1.61 9.98 -6.63
C LEU A 413 -1.58 9.21 -5.30
N LEU A 414 -1.02 8.00 -5.29
CA LEU A 414 -0.80 7.22 -4.05
C LEU A 414 0.21 7.89 -3.12
N LEU A 415 1.25 8.55 -3.64
CA LEU A 415 2.19 9.34 -2.82
C LEU A 415 1.52 10.53 -2.14
N LEU A 416 0.72 11.28 -2.91
CA LEU A 416 -0.02 12.43 -2.39
C LEU A 416 -1.07 11.99 -1.36
N GLY A 417 -1.82 10.94 -1.67
CA GLY A 417 -2.78 10.34 -0.75
C GLY A 417 -2.12 9.80 0.52
N GLY A 418 -0.99 9.09 0.40
CA GLY A 418 -0.25 8.56 1.54
C GLY A 418 0.44 9.62 2.40
N ARG A 419 0.76 10.79 1.85
CA ARG A 419 1.20 11.94 2.67
C ARG A 419 0.04 12.53 3.47
N PHE A 420 -1.17 12.52 2.93
CA PHE A 420 -2.36 13.08 3.58
C PHE A 420 -2.99 12.10 4.59
N LEU A 421 -2.91 10.80 4.32
CA LEU A 421 -3.43 9.71 5.14
C LEU A 421 -2.45 9.20 6.21
N SER A 422 -1.30 9.86 6.41
CA SER A 422 -0.41 9.50 7.52
C SER A 422 -1.19 9.67 8.82
N LEU A 423 -1.61 8.54 9.39
CA LEU A 423 -2.38 8.48 10.63
C LEU A 423 -1.67 9.32 11.70
N PRO A 424 -2.40 10.11 12.50
CA PRO A 424 -1.80 10.81 13.63
C PRO A 424 -1.04 9.77 14.47
N ALA A 425 0.20 10.10 14.83
CA ALA A 425 1.00 9.24 15.68
C ALA A 425 0.18 8.92 16.93
N ALA A 426 -0.02 7.62 17.22
CA ALA A 426 -0.73 7.20 18.41
C ALA A 426 -0.10 7.91 19.62
N ILE A 427 -0.92 8.52 20.48
CA ILE A 427 -0.45 9.22 21.68
C ILE A 427 0.45 8.25 22.45
N THR A 428 1.72 8.60 22.59
CA THR A 428 2.69 7.76 23.29
C THR A 428 2.40 7.83 24.78
N LEU A 429 2.06 6.68 25.37
CA LEU A 429 1.92 6.55 26.81
C LEU A 429 3.27 6.81 27.48
N THR A 430 3.31 7.75 28.42
CA THR A 430 4.53 8.17 29.14
C THR A 430 4.46 7.86 30.64
N GLY A 431 3.28 7.57 31.18
CA GLY A 431 3.05 7.23 32.57
C GLY A 431 1.61 6.77 32.81
N ALA A 432 1.26 6.55 34.07
CA ALA A 432 -0.11 6.19 34.47
C ALA A 432 -1.03 7.43 34.47
N GLY A 433 -2.21 7.29 33.86
CA GLY A 433 -3.23 8.35 33.80
C GLY A 433 -3.95 8.55 35.13
N ALA A 434 -4.17 7.49 35.91
CA ALA A 434 -4.80 7.54 37.22
C ALA A 434 -4.34 6.37 38.09
N MET A 435 -4.46 6.49 39.41
CA MET A 435 -4.29 5.38 40.34
C MET A 435 -5.45 5.25 41.33
N ALA A 436 -5.66 4.04 41.84
CA ALA A 436 -6.49 3.74 42.99
C ALA A 436 -5.81 2.66 43.85
N ILE A 437 -6.15 2.60 45.14
CA ILE A 437 -5.64 1.58 46.06
C ILE A 437 -6.85 0.93 46.73
N ASP A 438 -6.89 -0.41 46.71
CA ASP A 438 -7.97 -1.15 47.36
C ASP A 438 -7.76 -1.31 48.89
N ALA A 439 -8.78 -1.85 49.57
CA ALA A 439 -8.72 -2.11 51.01
C ALA A 439 -7.61 -3.09 51.42
N GLN A 440 -7.09 -3.91 50.50
CA GLN A 440 -5.96 -4.83 50.73
C GLN A 440 -4.60 -4.23 50.37
N ALA A 441 -4.54 -2.91 50.14
CA ALA A 441 -3.35 -2.16 49.73
C ALA A 441 -2.74 -2.65 48.41
N ARG A 442 -3.58 -3.08 47.46
CA ARG A 442 -3.20 -3.43 46.09
C ARG A 442 -3.40 -2.22 45.16
N PRO A 443 -2.34 -1.72 44.50
CA PRO A 443 -2.46 -0.63 43.54
C PRO A 443 -3.15 -1.06 42.24
N LEU A 444 -4.05 -0.21 41.75
CA LEU A 444 -4.63 -0.26 40.41
C LEU A 444 -4.19 0.97 39.64
N LEU A 445 -3.59 0.79 38.46
CA LEU A 445 -3.16 1.90 37.59
C LEU A 445 -3.96 1.90 36.30
N LEU A 446 -4.38 3.08 35.84
CA LEU A 446 -4.95 3.29 34.52
C LEU A 446 -3.85 3.73 33.56
N ALA A 447 -3.67 3.04 32.44
CA ALA A 447 -2.67 3.37 31.42
C ALA A 447 -3.26 3.20 30.02
N GLY A 448 -3.63 4.33 29.39
CA GLY A 448 -4.34 4.33 28.11
C GLY A 448 -5.66 3.56 28.24
N ASP A 449 -5.85 2.57 27.37
CA ASP A 449 -7.08 1.77 27.32
C ASP A 449 -6.99 0.47 28.16
N SER A 450 -6.19 0.47 29.22
CA SER A 450 -6.00 -0.70 30.07
C SER A 450 -5.84 -0.35 31.55
N LEU A 451 -6.44 -1.17 32.40
CA LEU A 451 -6.20 -1.21 33.84
C LEU A 451 -5.10 -2.22 34.16
N LEU A 452 -4.14 -1.80 34.98
CA LEU A 452 -3.00 -2.59 35.41
C LEU A 452 -3.18 -2.94 36.89
N LEU A 453 -3.36 -4.23 37.15
CA LEU A 453 -3.61 -4.80 38.47
C LEU A 453 -2.27 -5.17 39.10
N HIS A 454 -2.04 -4.75 40.35
CA HIS A 454 -0.84 -5.08 41.10
C HIS A 454 -1.18 -5.85 42.36
N ASP A 455 -0.21 -6.57 42.90
CA ASP A 455 -0.29 -7.15 44.23
C ASP A 455 0.02 -6.13 45.33
N ARG A 456 -0.06 -6.57 46.59
CA ARG A 456 0.21 -5.74 47.78
C ARG A 456 1.66 -5.24 47.90
N SER A 457 2.56 -5.73 47.06
CA SER A 457 3.98 -5.37 47.01
C SER A 457 4.27 -4.44 45.83
N GLY A 458 3.27 -4.20 44.97
CA GLY A 458 3.41 -3.41 43.75
C GLY A 458 3.88 -4.21 42.53
N VAL A 459 3.89 -5.55 42.58
CA VAL A 459 4.24 -6.41 41.45
C VAL A 459 3.01 -6.62 40.57
N GLY A 460 3.18 -6.54 39.24
CA GLY A 460 2.11 -6.78 38.29
C GLY A 460 1.44 -8.15 38.45
N ALA A 461 0.12 -8.14 38.66
CA ALA A 461 -0.71 -9.34 38.76
C ALA A 461 -1.46 -9.64 37.45
N GLY A 462 -1.86 -8.59 36.71
CA GLY A 462 -2.59 -8.76 35.44
C GLY A 462 -2.95 -7.44 34.75
N THR A 463 -3.42 -7.53 33.52
CA THR A 463 -3.88 -6.40 32.71
C THR A 463 -5.31 -6.63 32.25
N LEU A 464 -6.19 -5.64 32.42
CA LEU A 464 -7.58 -5.69 32.01
C LEU A 464 -7.87 -4.56 31.00
N PRO A 465 -8.11 -4.87 29.71
CA PRO A 465 -8.47 -3.86 28.71
C PRO A 465 -9.81 -3.20 29.04
N LEU A 466 -9.94 -1.89 28.82
CA LEU A 466 -11.22 -1.18 29.03
C LEU A 466 -12.35 -1.75 28.18
N GLU A 467 -12.05 -2.19 26.95
CA GLU A 467 -13.05 -2.83 26.08
C GLU A 467 -13.65 -4.10 26.70
N SER A 468 -12.86 -4.86 27.47
CA SER A 468 -13.36 -6.07 28.15
C SER A 468 -14.34 -5.76 29.28
N LEU A 469 -14.28 -4.54 29.82
CA LEU A 469 -15.21 -3.98 30.80
C LEU A 469 -16.45 -3.34 30.16
N GLY A 470 -16.54 -3.33 28.83
CA GLY A 470 -17.58 -2.60 28.09
C GLY A 470 -17.37 -1.09 28.10
N LEU A 471 -16.13 -0.61 28.30
CA LEU A 471 -15.79 0.81 28.43
C LEU A 471 -15.07 1.35 27.18
N ALA A 472 -15.50 2.53 26.73
CA ALA A 472 -14.85 3.31 25.70
C ALA A 472 -13.78 4.25 26.26
N ALA A 473 -13.92 4.66 27.53
CA ALA A 473 -12.95 5.49 28.25
C ALA A 473 -13.17 5.39 29.76
N LEU A 474 -12.10 5.62 30.53
CA LEU A 474 -12.10 5.69 31.99
C LEU A 474 -11.16 6.81 32.43
N HIS A 475 -11.48 7.53 33.51
CA HIS A 475 -10.75 8.71 33.97
C HIS A 475 -10.68 8.75 35.50
N ALA A 476 -9.72 9.51 36.02
CA ALA A 476 -9.70 9.91 37.42
C ALA A 476 -10.89 10.83 37.76
N PRO A 477 -11.32 10.89 39.03
CA PRO A 477 -10.85 10.09 40.15
C PRO A 477 -11.34 8.63 40.10
N MET A 478 -10.59 7.73 40.74
CA MET A 478 -10.91 6.31 40.87
C MET A 478 -10.75 5.89 42.33
N ALA A 479 -11.70 5.16 42.88
CA ALA A 479 -11.60 4.59 44.23
C ALA A 479 -12.44 3.31 44.35
N PHE A 480 -12.10 2.47 45.33
CA PHE A 480 -12.87 1.26 45.63
C PHE A 480 -13.92 1.55 46.69
N ASP A 481 -15.13 1.02 46.50
CA ASP A 481 -16.17 1.05 47.53
C ASP A 481 -15.97 -0.05 48.59
N THR A 482 -16.85 -0.08 49.58
CA THR A 482 -16.82 -1.06 50.68
C THR A 482 -17.05 -2.50 50.23
N ALA A 483 -17.69 -2.70 49.06
CA ALA A 483 -17.88 -4.01 48.43
C ALA A 483 -16.66 -4.45 47.59
N GLY A 484 -15.67 -3.57 47.40
CA GLY A 484 -14.48 -3.82 46.57
C GLY A 484 -14.73 -3.61 45.09
N GLU A 485 -15.81 -2.93 44.71
CA GLU A 485 -16.06 -2.53 43.33
C GLU A 485 -15.38 -1.18 43.04
N LEU A 486 -14.91 -1.01 41.81
CA LEU A 486 -14.23 0.21 41.39
C LEU A 486 -15.26 1.26 40.95
N LEU A 487 -15.25 2.40 41.60
CA LEU A 487 -15.95 3.60 41.16
C LEU A 487 -14.99 4.50 40.39
N ALA A 488 -15.43 4.97 39.23
CA ALA A 488 -14.63 5.84 38.37
C ALA A 488 -15.52 6.61 37.38
N LEU A 489 -15.00 7.71 36.85
CA LEU A 489 -15.64 8.44 35.75
C LEU A 489 -15.31 7.76 34.43
N GLY A 490 -16.32 7.44 33.62
CA GLY A 490 -16.08 6.72 32.37
C GLY A 490 -17.21 6.83 31.37
N ARG A 491 -17.05 6.10 30.26
CA ARG A 491 -18.04 6.01 29.19
C ARG A 491 -18.17 4.57 28.73
N LEU A 492 -19.41 4.08 28.62
CA LEU A 492 -19.73 2.74 28.15
C LEU A 492 -19.73 2.66 26.61
N ILE A 493 -19.43 1.48 26.07
CA ILE A 493 -19.54 1.19 24.63
C ILE A 493 -21.00 0.87 24.31
N THR A 494 -21.75 1.85 23.79
CA THR A 494 -23.13 1.64 23.33
C THR A 494 -23.16 1.28 21.84
N ALA A 495 -23.77 0.15 21.49
CA ALA A 495 -24.01 -0.22 20.09
C ALA A 495 -25.06 0.74 19.47
N GLY A 496 -24.65 1.60 18.54
CA GLY A 496 -25.57 2.40 17.72
C GLY A 496 -25.83 3.85 18.16
N ALA A 497 -25.06 4.43 19.07
CA ALA A 497 -25.18 5.85 19.40
C ALA A 497 -24.50 6.73 18.33
N GLU A 498 -25.21 6.98 17.24
CA GLU A 498 -24.91 8.11 16.36
C GLU A 498 -25.21 9.43 17.12
N LYS A 499 -24.15 10.17 17.43
CA LYS A 499 -24.12 11.66 17.55
C LYS A 499 -24.88 12.40 18.67
N ALA A 500 -25.53 11.76 19.64
CA ALA A 500 -26.06 12.48 20.81
C ALA A 500 -25.24 12.14 22.08
N ASP A 501 -24.60 13.16 22.69
CA ASP A 501 -23.78 13.11 23.93
C ASP A 501 -22.39 12.44 23.89
N ALA A 502 -21.63 12.64 22.81
CA ALA A 502 -20.27 12.11 22.67
C ALA A 502 -19.21 12.63 23.70
N GLY A 503 -19.57 13.52 24.63
CA GLY A 503 -18.61 14.23 25.49
C GLY A 503 -18.76 14.08 27.02
N SER A 504 -19.90 13.61 27.56
CA SER A 504 -20.12 13.58 29.01
C SER A 504 -19.60 12.27 29.64
N LEU A 505 -18.72 12.40 30.64
CA LEU A 505 -18.33 11.29 31.50
C LEU A 505 -19.45 11.02 32.51
N GLN A 506 -19.71 9.74 32.77
CA GLN A 506 -20.69 9.30 33.75
C GLN A 506 -19.98 8.61 34.90
N LEU A 507 -20.55 8.66 36.11
CA LEU A 507 -20.04 7.87 37.23
C LEU A 507 -20.43 6.40 37.02
N LEU A 508 -19.42 5.54 36.97
CA LEU A 508 -19.58 4.10 36.74
C LEU A 508 -19.13 3.31 37.96
N ARG A 509 -19.78 2.17 38.16
CA ARG A 509 -19.41 1.13 39.10
C ARG A 509 -18.98 -0.11 38.33
N CYS A 510 -17.78 -0.59 38.63
CA CYS A 510 -17.10 -1.62 37.88
C CYS A 510 -16.72 -2.79 38.78
N ASN A 511 -17.28 -3.96 38.49
CA ASN A 511 -16.85 -5.21 39.09
C ASN A 511 -15.68 -5.78 38.28
N LEU A 512 -14.47 -5.68 38.84
CA LEU A 512 -13.25 -6.11 38.14
C LEU A 512 -13.12 -7.63 38.03
N THR A 513 -13.80 -8.39 38.90
CA THR A 513 -13.78 -9.86 38.88
C THR A 513 -14.68 -10.39 37.77
N GLU A 514 -15.88 -9.81 37.62
CA GLU A 514 -16.84 -10.15 36.57
C GLU A 514 -16.52 -9.46 35.23
N SER A 515 -15.57 -8.52 35.23
CA SER A 515 -15.23 -7.69 34.07
C SER A 515 -16.44 -6.92 33.51
N LEU A 516 -17.23 -6.30 34.39
CA LEU A 516 -18.46 -5.60 34.00
C LEU A 516 -18.56 -4.24 34.67
N CYS A 517 -18.83 -3.20 33.89
CA CYS A 517 -19.14 -1.86 34.38
C CYS A 517 -20.58 -1.46 34.07
N ARG A 518 -21.22 -0.77 35.01
CA ARG A 518 -22.59 -0.25 34.89
C ARG A 518 -22.64 1.21 35.37
N PRO A 519 -23.60 2.02 34.90
CA PRO A 519 -23.85 3.34 35.47
C PRO A 519 -24.15 3.22 36.97
N PHE A 520 -23.60 4.13 37.77
CA PHE A 520 -23.77 4.09 39.22
C PHE A 520 -25.23 4.33 39.65
N SER A 521 -25.91 5.31 39.02
CA SER A 521 -27.33 5.58 39.27
C SER A 521 -27.97 6.20 38.04
N ALA A 522 -29.20 5.80 37.73
CA ALA A 522 -29.99 6.39 36.63
C ALA A 522 -30.34 7.86 36.90
N GLU A 523 -30.48 8.26 38.17
CA GLU A 523 -30.76 9.65 38.55
C GLU A 523 -29.62 10.62 38.21
N LEU A 524 -28.40 10.09 38.07
CA LEU A 524 -27.21 10.88 37.76
C LEU A 524 -26.92 10.97 36.26
N ALA A 525 -27.77 10.41 35.39
CA ALA A 525 -27.55 10.42 33.94
C ALA A 525 -27.38 11.83 33.34
N SER A 526 -28.00 12.85 33.95
CA SER A 526 -27.90 14.26 33.54
C SER A 526 -26.91 15.10 34.38
N SER A 527 -26.16 14.47 35.28
CA SER A 527 -25.24 15.16 36.19
C SER A 527 -23.81 15.07 35.68
N SER A 528 -23.03 16.14 35.83
CA SER A 528 -21.62 16.16 35.41
C SER A 528 -20.74 15.99 36.65
N ILE A 529 -20.58 14.73 37.06
CA ILE A 529 -19.78 14.41 38.23
C ILE A 529 -18.30 14.60 37.91
N ALA A 530 -17.65 15.52 38.63
CA ALA A 530 -16.24 15.84 38.45
C ALA A 530 -15.35 15.26 39.56
N GLY A 531 -15.93 14.93 40.72
CA GLY A 531 -15.21 14.35 41.84
C GLY A 531 -16.14 13.63 42.81
N PHE A 532 -15.57 12.74 43.62
CA PHE A 532 -16.32 12.01 44.64
C PHE A 532 -15.44 11.57 45.82
N ALA A 533 -16.09 11.32 46.96
CA ALA A 533 -15.51 10.68 48.13
C ALA A 533 -16.46 9.59 48.66
N ILE A 534 -15.90 8.52 49.21
CA ILE A 534 -16.66 7.37 49.72
C ILE A 534 -16.43 7.28 51.23
N HIS A 535 -17.50 7.17 52.00
CA HIS A 535 -17.42 6.93 53.43
C HIS A 535 -17.11 5.45 53.69
N THR A 536 -16.05 5.19 54.44
CA THR A 536 -15.44 3.85 54.54
C THR A 536 -16.24 2.86 55.38
N LEU A 537 -17.17 3.34 56.22
CA LEU A 537 -17.93 2.47 57.15
C LEU A 537 -19.29 2.04 56.60
N ASP A 538 -20.04 2.95 55.98
CA ASP A 538 -21.41 2.72 55.52
C ASP A 538 -21.55 2.71 53.98
N GLY A 539 -20.49 3.08 53.25
CA GLY A 539 -20.48 3.14 51.78
C GLY A 539 -21.23 4.34 51.20
N THR A 540 -21.64 5.32 52.01
CA THR A 540 -22.26 6.56 51.53
C THR A 540 -21.28 7.32 50.64
N ILE A 541 -21.77 7.87 49.53
CA ILE A 541 -20.95 8.52 48.51
C ILE A 541 -21.31 10.00 48.40
N PHE A 542 -20.28 10.86 48.42
CA PHE A 542 -20.41 12.29 48.22
C PHE A 542 -19.89 12.64 46.83
N LEU A 543 -20.68 13.38 46.07
CA LEU A 543 -20.40 13.70 44.67
C LEU A 543 -20.36 15.20 44.47
N ALA A 544 -19.44 15.68 43.64
CA ALA A 544 -19.40 17.05 43.16
C ALA A 544 -19.95 17.11 41.72
N ASP A 545 -21.12 17.71 41.54
CA ASP A 545 -21.71 18.01 40.22
C ASP A 545 -21.22 19.39 39.77
N ALA A 546 -20.22 19.40 38.88
CA ALA A 546 -19.60 20.64 38.42
C ALA A 546 -20.53 21.45 37.51
N ALA A 547 -21.41 20.80 36.73
CA ALA A 547 -22.32 21.50 35.83
C ALA A 547 -23.39 22.28 36.59
N LYS A 548 -23.84 21.76 37.74
CA LYS A 548 -24.88 22.39 38.57
C LYS A 548 -24.34 23.17 39.76
N GLY A 549 -23.04 23.08 40.05
CA GLY A 549 -22.44 23.70 41.24
C GLY A 549 -23.03 23.14 42.54
N GLN A 550 -23.20 21.81 42.61
CA GLN A 550 -23.86 21.15 43.73
C GLN A 550 -23.02 20.02 44.30
N LEU A 551 -23.10 19.86 45.62
CA LEU A 551 -22.74 18.63 46.32
C LEU A 551 -23.97 17.74 46.41
N LEU A 552 -23.77 16.45 46.18
CA LEU A 552 -24.80 15.41 46.30
C LEU A 552 -24.32 14.38 47.32
N LYS A 553 -25.24 13.91 48.16
CA LYS A 553 -25.04 12.75 49.03
C LYS A 553 -25.88 11.62 48.47
N ALA A 554 -25.26 10.47 48.22
CA ALA A 554 -25.91 9.27 47.69
C ALA A 554 -25.65 8.08 48.61
N SER A 555 -26.62 7.18 48.72
CA SER A 555 -26.42 5.88 49.37
C SER A 555 -25.44 5.03 48.56
N ALA A 556 -24.93 3.95 49.18
CA ALA A 556 -24.09 2.97 48.49
C ALA A 556 -24.76 2.39 47.24
N ASP A 557 -26.08 2.30 47.19
CA ASP A 557 -26.85 1.78 46.04
C ASP A 557 -27.16 2.82 44.96
N GLY A 558 -26.82 4.10 45.21
CA GLY A 558 -26.98 5.18 44.24
C GLY A 558 -28.27 6.01 44.37
N THR A 559 -29.03 5.85 45.45
CA THR A 559 -30.18 6.70 45.80
C THR A 559 -29.68 8.04 46.33
N ILE A 560 -30.19 9.16 45.81
CA ILE A 560 -29.77 10.48 46.30
C ILE A 560 -30.49 10.81 47.61
N LEU A 561 -29.71 11.05 48.67
CA LEU A 561 -30.18 11.34 50.03
C LEU A 561 -30.29 12.83 50.31
N ALA A 562 -29.32 13.64 49.85
CA ALA A 562 -29.29 15.08 50.07
C ALA A 562 -28.59 15.82 48.93
N ARG A 563 -28.89 17.12 48.80
CA ARG A 563 -28.28 18.03 47.81
C ARG A 563 -27.97 19.37 48.49
N ALA A 564 -26.86 19.98 48.12
CA ALA A 564 -26.46 21.28 48.64
C ALA A 564 -25.74 22.09 47.56
N THR A 565 -25.90 23.41 47.55
CA THR A 565 -25.16 24.29 46.65
C THR A 565 -23.78 24.57 47.24
N ALA A 566 -22.73 24.45 46.43
CA ALA A 566 -21.36 24.74 46.86
C ALA A 566 -20.52 25.22 45.67
N ALA A 567 -19.48 26.00 45.95
CA ALA A 567 -18.50 26.37 44.93
C ALA A 567 -17.61 25.16 44.60
N ILE A 568 -17.83 24.55 43.43
CA ILE A 568 -17.06 23.39 42.98
C ILE A 568 -15.90 23.85 42.07
N PRO A 569 -14.64 23.49 42.36
CA PRO A 569 -13.50 23.77 41.48
C PRO A 569 -13.55 22.91 40.20
N ASP A 570 -12.77 23.29 39.17
CA ASP A 570 -12.70 22.55 37.90
C ASP A 570 -12.21 21.09 38.05
N ASN A 571 -11.30 20.87 39.00
CA ASN A 571 -10.77 19.54 39.33
C ASN A 571 -10.97 19.30 40.85
N PRO A 572 -12.19 18.90 41.28
CA PRO A 572 -12.49 18.73 42.68
C PRO A 572 -11.86 17.46 43.23
N VAL A 573 -11.03 17.63 44.25
CA VAL A 573 -10.50 16.57 45.10
C VAL A 573 -11.27 16.57 46.39
N MET A 574 -11.93 15.46 46.69
CA MET A 574 -12.77 15.30 47.88
C MET A 574 -12.18 14.23 48.79
N ARG A 575 -12.06 14.51 50.09
CA ARG A 575 -11.63 13.55 51.12
C ARG A 575 -12.54 13.62 52.34
N LEU A 576 -12.79 12.48 52.96
CA LEU A 576 -13.46 12.40 54.24
C LEU A 576 -12.42 12.07 55.30
N GLU A 577 -12.39 12.84 56.38
CA GLU A 577 -11.51 12.57 57.51
C GLU A 577 -12.14 13.14 58.79
N SER A 578 -12.09 12.41 59.89
CA SER A 578 -12.60 12.85 61.20
C SER A 578 -14.04 13.42 61.19
N GLY A 579 -14.92 12.88 60.34
CA GLY A 579 -16.30 13.36 60.24
C GLY A 579 -16.46 14.72 59.55
N LEU A 580 -15.54 15.08 58.65
CA LEU A 580 -15.63 16.29 57.84
C LEU A 580 -15.38 15.96 56.37
N LEU A 581 -16.03 16.72 55.48
CA LEU A 581 -15.79 16.63 54.04
C LEU A 581 -14.86 17.78 53.62
N PHE A 582 -13.67 17.43 53.15
CA PHE A 582 -12.67 18.38 52.67
C PHE A 582 -12.69 18.42 51.15
N ILE A 583 -12.62 19.63 50.59
CA ILE A 583 -12.55 19.87 49.13
C ILE A 583 -11.49 20.94 48.86
N ASN A 584 -10.70 20.81 47.80
CA ASN A 584 -9.79 21.88 47.39
C ASN A 584 -10.56 23.15 46.99
N SER A 585 -10.05 24.31 47.36
CA SER A 585 -10.68 25.60 47.06
C SER A 585 -10.65 25.91 45.56
N ALA A 586 -11.74 26.51 45.06
CA ALA A 586 -11.83 26.96 43.67
C ALA A 586 -11.00 28.21 43.38
N GLN A 587 -10.71 29.04 44.39
CA GLN A 587 -10.18 30.39 44.18
C GLN A 587 -8.79 30.61 44.78
N GLY A 588 -8.37 29.82 45.78
CA GLY A 588 -7.15 30.07 46.53
C GLY A 588 -6.30 28.83 46.85
N PRO A 589 -5.15 29.02 47.50
CA PRO A 589 -4.31 27.95 48.02
C PRO A 589 -4.90 27.40 49.33
N ALA A 590 -6.15 26.94 49.29
CA ALA A 590 -6.89 26.55 50.49
C ALA A 590 -7.65 25.23 50.31
N VAL A 591 -8.07 24.65 51.44
CA VAL A 591 -8.96 23.49 51.52
C VAL A 591 -10.23 23.90 52.25
N SER A 592 -11.36 23.85 51.56
CA SER A 592 -12.68 24.16 52.11
C SER A 592 -13.22 22.97 52.90
N VAL A 593 -13.84 23.23 54.06
CA VAL A 593 -14.34 22.23 54.99
C VAL A 593 -15.86 22.29 55.04
N PHE A 594 -16.52 21.14 54.83
CA PHE A 594 -17.96 21.02 54.77
C PHE A 594 -18.50 19.98 55.76
N ARG A 595 -19.74 20.18 56.22
CA ARG A 595 -20.50 19.15 56.94
C ARG A 595 -21.05 18.10 55.98
N TYR A 596 -21.00 16.84 56.41
CA TYR A 596 -21.49 15.69 55.64
C TYR A 596 -22.77 15.05 56.23
N ASP A 597 -23.21 15.49 57.41
CA ASP A 597 -24.45 15.05 58.08
C ASP A 597 -25.70 15.47 57.29
N ASP A 598 -26.78 14.68 57.37
CA ASP A 598 -28.00 14.92 56.57
C ASP A 598 -28.67 16.28 56.84
N SER A 599 -28.68 16.73 58.10
CA SER A 599 -29.39 17.96 58.50
C SER A 599 -28.67 19.25 58.07
N ALA A 600 -27.38 19.19 57.80
CA ALA A 600 -26.54 20.35 57.46
C ALA A 600 -25.62 20.06 56.28
N PHE A 601 -26.02 19.13 55.40
CA PHE A 601 -25.19 18.66 54.31
C PHE A 601 -24.73 19.81 53.42
N GLY A 602 -23.43 19.86 53.14
CA GLY A 602 -22.82 20.88 52.27
C GLY A 602 -22.74 22.29 52.86
N GLN A 603 -23.05 22.48 54.15
CA GLN A 603 -22.74 23.71 54.84
C GLN A 603 -21.21 23.83 55.00
N GLN A 604 -20.63 24.89 54.43
CA GLN A 604 -19.21 25.20 54.62
C GLN A 604 -18.99 25.71 56.05
N LEU A 605 -18.07 25.09 56.76
CA LEU A 605 -17.69 25.45 58.13
C LEU A 605 -16.48 26.37 58.16
N ASP A 606 -15.50 26.09 57.30
CA ASP A 606 -14.20 26.75 57.33
C ASP A 606 -13.51 26.68 55.96
N GLU A 607 -12.44 27.44 55.80
CA GLU A 607 -11.52 27.39 54.68
C GLU A 607 -10.07 27.51 55.17
N ILE A 608 -9.34 26.40 55.08
CA ILE A 608 -8.00 26.25 55.64
C ILE A 608 -6.99 26.73 54.60
N LEU A 609 -6.35 27.87 54.88
CA LEU A 609 -5.36 28.47 53.98
C LEU A 609 -3.99 27.80 54.14
N LEU A 610 -3.43 27.31 53.04
CA LEU A 610 -2.12 26.65 52.99
C LEU A 610 -1.07 27.63 52.49
N LEU A 611 -0.16 28.06 53.37
CA LEU A 611 0.89 29.04 53.06
C LEU A 611 2.30 28.53 53.41
N PRO A 612 2.78 27.42 52.82
CA PRO A 612 4.16 27.00 53.05
C PRO A 612 5.15 28.00 52.41
N PRO A 613 6.25 28.38 53.08
CA PRO A 613 7.18 29.41 52.59
C PRO A 613 7.67 29.17 51.16
N ALA A 614 8.07 27.93 50.85
CA ALA A 614 8.55 27.56 49.51
C ALA A 614 7.46 27.61 48.42
N ALA A 615 6.18 27.42 48.77
CA ALA A 615 5.08 27.61 47.83
C ALA A 615 4.84 29.09 47.52
N ILE A 616 4.99 29.97 48.52
CA ILE A 616 4.86 31.42 48.33
C ILE A 616 5.98 31.91 47.40
N GLU A 617 7.23 31.51 47.66
CA GLU A 617 8.38 31.84 46.82
C GLU A 617 8.23 31.35 45.37
N ALA A 618 7.62 30.18 45.18
CA ALA A 618 7.36 29.60 43.86
C ALA A 618 6.00 30.00 43.25
N GLU A 619 5.27 30.91 43.91
CA GLU A 619 3.94 31.41 43.53
C GLU A 619 2.90 30.29 43.28
N GLN A 620 2.96 29.22 44.06
CA GLN A 620 2.05 28.07 43.94
C GLN A 620 0.72 28.38 44.63
N SER A 621 -0.23 28.90 43.86
CA SER A 621 -1.49 29.49 44.36
C SER A 621 -2.72 28.58 44.31
N ARG A 622 -2.55 27.30 43.97
CA ARG A 622 -3.65 26.32 43.88
C ARG A 622 -3.28 25.00 44.55
N VAL A 623 -4.26 24.38 45.21
CA VAL A 623 -4.13 23.01 45.74
C VAL A 623 -4.56 22.02 44.66
N GLY A 624 -3.67 21.08 44.33
CA GLY A 624 -3.89 20.06 43.30
C GLY A 624 -4.57 18.80 43.82
N ASP A 625 -4.00 18.20 44.86
CA ASP A 625 -4.53 17.02 45.56
C ASP A 625 -4.06 17.06 47.02
N PHE A 626 -4.76 16.37 47.91
CA PHE A 626 -4.39 16.25 49.31
C PHE A 626 -4.89 14.93 49.89
N VAL A 627 -4.17 14.42 50.88
CA VAL A 627 -4.48 13.14 51.51
C VAL A 627 -3.98 13.10 52.95
N TRP A 628 -4.71 12.40 53.81
CA TRP A 628 -4.31 12.07 55.16
C TRP A 628 -3.55 10.74 55.19
N SER A 629 -2.39 10.71 55.84
CA SER A 629 -1.62 9.48 56.06
C SER A 629 -0.65 9.64 57.21
N ALA A 630 -0.57 8.61 58.07
CA ALA A 630 0.35 8.54 59.20
C ALA A 630 0.33 9.81 60.08
N ASP A 631 -0.87 10.25 60.46
CA ASP A 631 -1.13 11.42 61.32
C ASP A 631 -0.63 12.77 60.76
N LYS A 632 -0.52 12.85 59.43
CA LYS A 632 -0.06 14.04 58.71
C LYS A 632 -0.94 14.29 57.49
N TRP A 633 -1.19 15.57 57.21
CA TRP A 633 -1.76 16.00 55.94
C TRP A 633 -0.66 16.19 54.91
N TRP A 634 -0.90 15.69 53.70
CA TRP A 634 -0.07 15.93 52.54
C TRP A 634 -0.88 16.68 51.52
N ALA A 635 -0.32 17.76 50.96
CA ALA A 635 -0.96 18.51 49.89
C ALA A 635 0.02 18.81 48.77
N SER A 636 -0.40 18.58 47.54
CA SER A 636 0.28 19.12 46.36
C SER A 636 -0.25 20.50 46.05
N MET A 637 0.66 21.44 45.80
CA MET A 637 0.30 22.78 45.37
C MET A 637 1.00 23.10 44.05
N TYR A 638 0.35 23.91 43.22
CA TYR A 638 0.89 24.27 41.91
C TYR A 638 0.56 25.71 41.53
N ASN A 639 1.39 26.27 40.66
CA ASN A 639 1.14 27.55 40.01
C ASN A 639 0.43 27.31 38.67
N PRO A 640 -0.78 27.84 38.44
CA PRO A 640 -1.53 27.62 37.20
C PRO A 640 -0.87 28.25 35.96
N GLN A 641 -0.01 29.26 36.14
CA GLN A 641 0.67 29.98 35.05
C GLN A 641 1.96 29.27 34.65
N THR A 642 2.84 28.97 35.61
CA THR A 642 4.15 28.34 35.34
C THR A 642 4.08 26.82 35.32
N ASN A 643 3.01 26.23 35.87
CA ASN A 643 2.91 24.81 36.19
C ASN A 643 4.07 24.30 37.07
N SER A 644 4.70 25.17 37.87
CA SER A 644 5.54 24.73 38.99
C SER A 644 4.65 24.01 40.01
N ALA A 645 5.15 22.96 40.63
CA ALA A 645 4.39 22.20 41.62
C ALA A 645 5.31 21.69 42.73
N GLY A 646 4.79 21.65 43.95
CA GLY A 646 5.47 21.17 45.14
C GLY A 646 4.59 20.22 45.94
N LEU A 647 5.21 19.44 46.84
CA LEU A 647 4.53 18.55 47.76
C LEU A 647 4.89 18.94 49.20
N TYR A 648 3.88 19.26 50.00
CA TYR A 648 4.03 19.81 51.33
C TYR A 648 3.34 18.94 52.37
N ARG A 649 3.87 18.99 53.59
CA ARG A 649 3.38 18.24 54.74
C ARG A 649 2.93 19.19 55.84
N PHE A 650 1.81 18.83 56.45
CA PHE A 650 1.18 19.57 57.53
C PHE A 650 0.82 18.63 58.68
N ASP A 651 0.73 19.17 59.89
CA ASP A 651 0.30 18.40 61.07
C ASP A 651 -1.22 18.23 61.10
N THR A 652 -1.74 17.69 62.21
CA THR A 652 -3.18 17.46 62.42
C THR A 652 -4.00 18.75 62.43
N GLN A 653 -3.36 19.90 62.70
CA GLN A 653 -3.95 21.24 62.78
C GLN A 653 -3.63 22.06 61.52
N TRP A 654 -3.13 21.43 60.46
CA TRP A 654 -2.73 22.08 59.20
C TRP A 654 -1.56 23.08 59.33
N ASN A 655 -0.76 23.01 60.40
CA ASN A 655 0.47 23.77 60.47
C ASN A 655 1.54 23.15 59.57
N PHE A 656 2.30 23.99 58.87
CA PHE A 656 3.36 23.53 57.96
C PHE A 656 4.49 22.84 58.74
N ILE A 657 4.89 21.65 58.27
CA ILE A 657 6.00 20.87 58.84
C ILE A 657 7.22 20.92 57.93
N GLY A 658 7.03 20.75 56.62
CA GLY A 658 8.14 20.63 55.68
C GLY A 658 7.70 20.29 54.26
N GLN A 659 8.64 20.44 53.34
CA GLN A 659 8.47 20.09 51.92
C GLN A 659 9.10 18.73 51.64
N ALA A 660 8.44 17.91 50.83
CA ALA A 660 9.00 16.66 50.32
C ALA A 660 9.80 16.94 49.03
N GLU A 661 11.04 16.46 48.97
CA GLU A 661 11.89 16.62 47.80
C GLU A 661 11.39 15.76 46.63
N LEU A 662 10.97 16.41 45.56
CA LEU A 662 10.55 15.74 44.33
C LEU A 662 11.72 15.71 43.34
N PRO A 663 11.89 14.62 42.56
CA PRO A 663 12.85 14.60 41.48
C PRO A 663 12.56 15.72 40.47
N ALA A 664 13.61 16.25 39.84
CA ALA A 664 13.48 17.34 38.86
C ALA A 664 12.43 17.00 37.78
N ASN A 665 11.58 17.98 37.45
CA ASN A 665 10.47 17.87 36.50
C ASN A 665 9.31 16.95 36.90
N THR A 666 9.26 16.42 38.12
CA THR A 666 8.11 15.64 38.61
C THR A 666 6.95 16.57 38.95
N ARG A 667 5.73 16.22 38.51
CA ARG A 667 4.51 16.94 38.86
C ARG A 667 3.57 16.06 39.69
N PRO A 668 3.33 16.37 40.98
CA PRO A 668 2.45 15.60 41.85
C PRO A 668 0.98 15.82 41.49
N GLN A 669 0.48 15.09 40.49
CA GLN A 669 -0.89 15.24 39.98
C GLN A 669 -1.93 14.42 40.75
N GLN A 670 -1.51 13.37 41.45
CA GLN A 670 -2.39 12.59 42.32
C GLN A 670 -1.60 12.01 43.48
N LEU A 671 -2.19 12.03 44.66
CA LEU A 671 -1.69 11.46 45.89
C LEU A 671 -2.58 10.28 46.31
N ALA A 672 -1.96 9.22 46.81
CA ALA A 672 -2.68 8.08 47.36
C ALA A 672 -1.96 7.48 48.56
N THR A 673 -2.73 7.08 49.57
CA THR A 673 -2.22 6.42 50.77
C THR A 673 -2.00 4.94 50.53
N TRP A 674 -0.76 4.49 50.61
CA TRP A 674 -0.37 3.09 50.49
C TRP A 674 0.23 2.60 51.81
N ARG A 675 -0.64 2.14 52.71
CA ARG A 675 -0.30 1.87 54.12
C ARG A 675 0.20 3.14 54.82
N ASP A 676 1.40 3.11 55.36
CA ASP A 676 2.12 4.21 56.03
C ASP A 676 2.91 5.10 55.05
N LYS A 677 2.72 4.90 53.74
CA LYS A 677 3.46 5.56 52.67
C LYS A 677 2.54 6.36 51.77
N ILE A 678 3.12 7.38 51.14
CA ILE A 678 2.44 8.18 50.12
C ILE A 678 2.98 7.83 48.75
N LEU A 679 2.07 7.53 47.82
CA LEU A 679 2.36 7.41 46.40
C LEU A 679 2.01 8.72 45.69
N VAL A 680 2.92 9.17 44.84
CA VAL A 680 2.78 10.40 44.05
C VAL A 680 2.84 10.05 42.57
N ARG A 681 1.72 10.26 41.87
CA ARG A 681 1.60 10.05 40.42
C ARG A 681 2.07 11.27 39.66
N ASP A 682 2.80 11.02 38.59
CA ASP A 682 2.98 11.95 37.48
C ASP A 682 2.61 11.24 36.18
N ALA A 683 1.66 11.78 35.40
CA ALA A 683 1.27 11.18 34.12
C ALA A 683 2.40 11.16 33.07
N ARG A 684 3.47 11.96 33.26
CA ARG A 684 4.60 12.08 32.33
C ARG A 684 5.72 11.09 32.60
N HIS A 685 5.68 10.41 33.75
CA HIS A 685 6.75 9.53 34.19
C HIS A 685 6.18 8.15 34.52
N ILE A 686 6.88 7.11 34.09
CA ILE A 686 6.57 5.71 34.43
C ILE A 686 6.70 5.45 35.94
N PRO A 687 7.78 5.86 36.65
CA PRO A 687 7.89 5.59 38.08
C PRO A 687 6.91 6.43 38.89
N ILE A 688 6.13 5.77 39.75
CA ILE A 688 5.31 6.42 40.76
C ILE A 688 6.18 6.66 41.98
N GLN A 689 6.38 7.92 42.36
CA GLN A 689 7.27 8.26 43.47
C GLN A 689 6.65 7.79 44.78
N ARG A 690 7.50 7.33 45.71
CA ARG A 690 7.07 6.82 47.01
C ARG A 690 7.78 7.58 48.11
N PHE A 691 7.03 8.01 49.11
CA PHE A 691 7.55 8.70 50.28
C PHE A 691 7.11 7.95 51.54
N ASN A 692 7.98 7.91 52.55
CA ASN A 692 7.58 7.44 53.87
C ASN A 692 6.78 8.52 54.62
N ALA A 693 6.22 8.16 55.77
CA ALA A 693 5.50 9.08 56.66
C ALA A 693 6.33 10.33 57.03
N GLY A 694 7.66 10.20 57.07
CA GLY A 694 8.62 11.24 57.42
C GLY A 694 8.92 12.27 56.32
N GLY A 695 8.40 12.11 55.10
CA GLY A 695 8.69 13.03 54.00
C GLY A 695 9.91 12.66 53.16
N THR A 696 10.65 11.60 53.51
CA THR A 696 11.86 11.22 52.76
C THR A 696 11.51 10.32 51.58
N PRO A 697 12.08 10.56 50.39
CA PRO A 697 11.84 9.73 49.22
C PRO A 697 12.38 8.31 49.42
N GLU A 698 11.61 7.32 48.98
CA GLU A 698 12.01 5.91 48.91
C GLU A 698 12.16 5.46 47.45
N ALA A 699 12.57 4.20 47.25
CA ALA A 699 12.55 3.57 45.94
C ALA A 699 11.13 3.66 45.32
N PRO A 700 10.99 4.23 44.11
CA PRO A 700 9.70 4.43 43.46
C PRO A 700 9.04 3.10 43.11
N LEU A 701 7.71 3.11 43.03
CA LEU A 701 6.94 1.99 42.50
C LEU A 701 7.04 2.00 40.97
N VAL A 702 7.75 1.03 40.41
CA VAL A 702 7.88 0.82 38.96
C VAL A 702 7.04 -0.38 38.55
N SER A 703 6.01 -0.13 37.74
CA SER A 703 5.14 -1.18 37.20
C SER A 703 5.79 -1.85 35.99
N ASP A 704 6.07 -3.15 36.10
CA ASP A 704 6.56 -4.00 35.00
C ASP A 704 5.54 -4.10 33.86
N LEU A 705 4.25 -4.10 34.21
CA LEU A 705 3.14 -4.10 33.25
C LEU A 705 3.14 -2.79 32.42
N LEU A 706 3.28 -1.63 33.07
CA LEU A 706 3.31 -0.33 32.41
C LEU A 706 4.51 -0.21 31.46
N GLU A 707 5.70 -0.60 31.91
CA GLU A 707 6.91 -0.57 31.08
C GLU A 707 6.76 -1.47 29.84
N SER A 708 6.19 -2.66 30.02
CA SER A 708 5.94 -3.59 28.91
C SER A 708 4.93 -3.05 27.89
N LEU A 709 3.91 -2.31 28.37
CA LEU A 709 2.86 -1.73 27.55
C LEU A 709 3.42 -0.56 26.72
N VAL A 710 4.14 0.37 27.36
CA VAL A 710 4.82 1.49 26.70
C VAL A 710 5.79 0.98 25.62
N THR A 711 6.63 0.00 25.97
CA THR A 711 7.61 -0.59 25.05
C THR A 711 6.93 -1.24 23.84
N ARG A 712 5.81 -1.95 24.05
CA ARG A 712 5.04 -2.59 22.98
C ARG A 712 4.42 -1.56 22.04
N GLN A 713 3.83 -0.49 22.60
CA GLN A 713 3.21 0.58 21.80
C GLN A 713 4.25 1.29 20.94
N GLN A 714 5.41 1.62 21.52
CA GLN A 714 6.49 2.30 20.79
C GLN A 714 7.08 1.43 19.68
N ARG A 715 7.24 0.12 19.92
CA ARG A 715 7.67 -0.82 18.87
C ARG A 715 6.66 -0.90 17.72
N ASN A 716 5.37 -0.93 18.01
CA ASN A 716 4.33 -0.98 16.98
C ASN A 716 4.30 0.33 16.18
N ALA A 717 4.40 1.49 16.82
CA ALA A 717 4.46 2.79 16.17
C ALA A 717 5.70 2.91 15.25
N ASN A 718 6.85 2.40 15.70
CA ASN A 718 8.06 2.38 14.86
C ASN A 718 7.89 1.47 13.64
N LEU A 719 7.31 0.27 13.81
CA LEU A 719 7.08 -0.66 12.71
C LEU A 719 6.10 -0.10 11.67
N THR A 720 5.00 0.52 12.09
CA THR A 720 4.04 1.14 11.17
C THR A 720 4.65 2.36 10.46
N GLY A 721 5.46 3.15 11.16
CA GLY A 721 6.21 4.24 10.56
C GLY A 721 7.19 3.76 9.47
N VAL A 722 7.93 2.69 9.73
CA VAL A 722 8.87 2.09 8.77
C VAL A 722 8.13 1.52 7.56
N THR A 723 7.04 0.77 7.76
CA THR A 723 6.28 0.21 6.63
C THR A 723 5.70 1.31 5.75
N TRP A 724 5.17 2.39 6.35
CA TRP A 724 4.65 3.53 5.60
C TRP A 724 5.74 4.21 4.75
N ARG A 725 6.92 4.46 5.33
CA ARG A 725 8.05 5.06 4.62
C ARG A 725 8.51 4.18 3.45
N ILE A 726 8.61 2.86 3.64
CA ILE A 726 8.98 1.92 2.58
C ILE A 726 7.94 1.94 1.45
N SER A 727 6.64 1.93 1.78
CA SER A 727 5.57 2.00 0.78
C SER A 727 5.62 3.29 -0.04
N LEU A 728 5.89 4.43 0.60
CA LEU A 728 6.08 5.71 -0.10
C LEU A 728 7.32 5.68 -1.01
N ILE A 729 8.46 5.16 -0.54
CA ILE A 729 9.66 5.04 -1.39
C ILE A 729 9.38 4.16 -2.61
N LEU A 730 8.68 3.04 -2.43
CA LEU A 730 8.32 2.15 -3.55
C LEU A 730 7.41 2.87 -4.56
N CYS A 731 6.42 3.63 -4.09
CA CYS A 731 5.55 4.41 -4.98
C CYS A 731 6.35 5.49 -5.72
N ALA A 732 7.30 6.15 -5.07
CA ALA A 732 8.21 7.12 -5.72
C ALA A 732 9.05 6.46 -6.82
N LEU A 733 9.57 5.26 -6.56
CA LEU A 733 10.34 4.52 -7.57
C LEU A 733 9.48 4.12 -8.77
N VAL A 734 8.25 3.64 -8.54
CA VAL A 734 7.31 3.33 -9.62
C VAL A 734 6.96 4.59 -10.42
N ALA A 735 6.76 5.73 -9.76
CA ALA A 735 6.47 7.00 -10.43
C ALA A 735 7.62 7.44 -11.34
N VAL A 736 8.85 7.46 -10.82
CA VAL A 736 10.05 7.83 -11.58
C VAL A 736 10.28 6.85 -12.73
N ALA A 737 10.22 5.54 -12.48
CA ALA A 737 10.39 4.53 -13.52
C ALA A 737 9.33 4.64 -14.62
N GLY A 738 8.07 4.89 -14.26
CA GLY A 738 6.98 5.13 -15.20
C GLY A 738 7.21 6.36 -16.08
N LEU A 739 7.67 7.48 -15.50
CA LEU A 739 8.02 8.69 -16.24
C LEU A 739 9.21 8.48 -17.18
N CYS A 740 10.27 7.79 -16.73
CA CYS A 740 11.44 7.47 -17.53
C CYS A 740 11.08 6.54 -18.70
N LEU A 741 10.30 5.48 -18.45
CA LEU A 741 9.86 4.56 -19.51
C LEU A 741 8.89 5.25 -20.47
N GLY A 742 7.94 6.04 -19.97
CA GLY A 742 6.99 6.80 -20.80
C GLY A 742 7.71 7.80 -21.72
N SER A 743 8.65 8.57 -21.18
CA SER A 743 9.46 9.51 -21.98
C SER A 743 10.35 8.82 -23.01
N LEU A 744 10.97 7.69 -22.67
CA LEU A 744 11.76 6.89 -23.61
C LEU A 744 10.91 6.33 -24.76
N GLN A 745 9.72 5.80 -24.45
CA GLN A 745 8.80 5.30 -25.48
C GLN A 745 8.22 6.44 -26.33
N ARG A 746 8.00 7.63 -25.76
CA ARG A 746 7.63 8.84 -26.51
C ARG A 746 8.72 9.22 -27.52
N LEU A 747 9.98 9.25 -27.09
CA LEU A 747 11.11 9.50 -27.99
C LEU A 747 11.21 8.45 -29.09
N ARG A 748 11.04 7.17 -28.73
CA ARG A 748 11.01 6.06 -29.69
C ARG A 748 9.93 6.23 -30.76
N GLY A 749 8.73 6.66 -30.38
CA GLY A 749 7.66 6.93 -31.33
C GLY A 749 7.89 8.14 -32.25
N LEU A 750 8.71 9.10 -31.82
CA LEU A 750 9.12 10.24 -32.65
C LEU A 750 10.21 9.86 -33.67
N VAL A 751 11.14 8.98 -33.28
CA VAL A 751 12.24 8.51 -34.13
C VAL A 751 11.73 7.58 -35.23
N TYR A 752 10.88 6.60 -34.87
CA TYR A 752 10.30 5.64 -35.82
C TYR A 752 9.03 6.15 -36.50
N LYS A 753 8.91 7.47 -36.75
CA LYS A 753 7.82 7.98 -37.60
C LYS A 753 7.80 7.18 -38.91
N PRO A 754 6.63 6.82 -39.45
CA PRO A 754 6.52 5.88 -40.56
C PRO A 754 7.26 6.39 -41.80
N HIS A 755 8.51 5.97 -41.94
CA HIS A 755 9.31 6.05 -43.15
C HIS A 755 9.36 4.64 -43.74
N ARG A 756 9.35 4.54 -45.08
CA ARG A 756 9.53 3.26 -45.76
C ARG A 756 11.01 2.86 -45.67
N GLU A 757 11.38 2.21 -44.57
CA GLU A 757 12.65 1.49 -44.45
C GLU A 757 12.72 0.46 -45.59
N ARG A 758 13.82 0.45 -46.37
CA ARG A 758 14.01 -0.59 -47.42
C ARG A 758 14.88 -1.69 -46.82
N GLY A 759 14.69 -2.93 -47.29
CA GLY A 759 15.63 -3.99 -46.96
C GLY A 759 17.02 -3.69 -47.53
N ALA A 760 18.04 -4.33 -46.96
CA ALA A 760 19.40 -4.28 -47.49
C ALA A 760 19.48 -5.07 -48.81
N ASP A 761 20.19 -4.52 -49.79
CA ASP A 761 20.54 -5.22 -51.04
C ASP A 761 21.53 -6.36 -50.74
N PRO A 762 21.49 -7.51 -51.46
CA PRO A 762 22.40 -8.62 -51.23
C PRO A 762 23.87 -8.20 -51.35
N VAL A 763 24.68 -8.51 -50.33
CA VAL A 763 26.11 -8.17 -50.31
C VAL A 763 26.91 -8.96 -51.35
N ASP A 764 26.47 -10.18 -51.68
CA ASP A 764 27.16 -11.11 -52.61
C ASP A 764 27.39 -10.48 -54.00
N ASP A 765 26.51 -9.59 -54.43
CA ASP A 765 26.59 -8.91 -55.73
C ASP A 765 27.74 -7.88 -55.80
N TYR A 766 28.28 -7.44 -54.65
CA TYR A 766 29.23 -6.32 -54.57
C TYR A 766 30.55 -6.69 -53.86
N VAL A 767 30.76 -7.95 -53.47
CA VAL A 767 31.91 -8.40 -52.64
C VAL A 767 33.27 -8.05 -53.25
N ASP A 768 33.39 -8.07 -54.58
CA ASP A 768 34.63 -7.76 -55.31
C ASP A 768 34.94 -6.25 -55.39
N ALA A 769 33.95 -5.38 -55.12
CA ALA A 769 34.09 -3.92 -55.25
C ALA A 769 34.16 -3.15 -53.91
N VAL A 770 33.90 -3.81 -52.77
CA VAL A 770 33.91 -3.18 -51.45
C VAL A 770 35.34 -3.06 -50.91
N HIS A 771 35.71 -1.85 -50.49
CA HIS A 771 36.96 -1.58 -49.77
C HIS A 771 36.69 -1.45 -48.27
N TRP A 772 37.30 -2.30 -47.45
CA TRP A 772 37.08 -2.30 -45.99
C TRP A 772 37.99 -1.30 -45.27
N VAL A 773 37.45 -0.67 -44.23
CA VAL A 773 38.19 0.21 -43.31
C VAL A 773 38.85 -0.62 -42.21
N ASP A 774 40.11 -0.36 -41.94
CA ASP A 774 40.89 -1.12 -40.97
C ASP A 774 40.43 -0.84 -39.51
N PRO A 775 40.06 -1.88 -38.75
CA PRO A 775 39.87 -1.77 -37.31
C PRO A 775 41.22 -1.61 -36.60
N ILE A 776 41.21 -1.01 -35.41
CA ILE A 776 42.43 -0.89 -34.60
C ILE A 776 42.83 -2.26 -34.04
N THR A 777 44.07 -2.68 -34.32
CA THR A 777 44.61 -4.00 -33.98
C THR A 777 44.77 -4.23 -32.47
N ASP A 778 45.15 -3.22 -31.68
CA ASP A 778 45.34 -3.32 -30.20
C ASP A 778 44.16 -2.76 -29.37
N ARG A 779 42.92 -2.90 -29.87
CA ARG A 779 41.74 -2.41 -29.14
C ARG A 779 41.53 -3.14 -27.80
N ARG A 780 41.72 -4.47 -27.79
CA ARG A 780 41.48 -5.31 -26.61
C ARG A 780 42.50 -5.03 -25.50
N GLY A 781 43.78 -4.91 -25.84
CA GLY A 781 44.84 -4.57 -24.88
C GLY A 781 44.62 -3.19 -24.28
N ARG A 782 44.25 -2.19 -25.09
CA ARG A 782 43.94 -0.84 -24.59
C ARG A 782 42.74 -0.82 -23.64
N LEU A 783 41.65 -1.52 -23.96
CA LEU A 783 40.48 -1.61 -23.07
C LEU A 783 40.78 -2.35 -21.77
N GLN A 784 41.64 -3.38 -21.80
CA GLN A 784 42.10 -4.08 -20.60
C GLN A 784 42.89 -3.14 -19.68
N ARG A 785 43.81 -2.33 -20.21
CA ARG A 785 44.55 -1.32 -19.41
C ARG A 785 43.63 -0.30 -18.75
N ILE A 786 42.62 0.19 -19.47
CA ILE A 786 41.60 1.11 -18.93
C ILE A 786 40.80 0.42 -17.80
N THR A 787 40.40 -0.83 -18.00
CA THR A 787 39.66 -1.62 -17.00
C THR A 787 40.48 -1.84 -15.73
N ILE A 788 41.77 -2.16 -15.86
CA ILE A 788 42.69 -2.31 -14.73
C ILE A 788 42.87 -0.98 -14.00
N SER A 789 43.09 0.11 -14.74
CA SER A 789 43.25 1.45 -14.16
C SER A 789 42.01 1.88 -13.38
N TYR A 790 40.82 1.62 -13.92
CA TYR A 790 39.56 1.86 -13.22
C TYR A 790 39.43 1.03 -11.94
N ALA A 791 39.78 -0.26 -11.98
CA ALA A 791 39.72 -1.14 -10.82
C ALA A 791 40.64 -0.66 -9.68
N VAL A 792 41.84 -0.18 -10.01
CA VAL A 792 42.79 0.39 -9.03
C VAL A 792 42.21 1.66 -8.40
N ILE A 793 41.65 2.58 -9.20
CA ILE A 793 41.03 3.81 -8.70
C ILE A 793 39.81 3.49 -7.82
N ALA A 794 38.96 2.56 -8.24
CA ALA A 794 37.78 2.14 -7.47
C ALA A 794 38.17 1.53 -6.12
N LEU A 795 39.23 0.70 -6.10
CA LEU A 795 39.77 0.14 -4.86
C LEU A 795 40.31 1.23 -3.93
N ALA A 796 41.06 2.20 -4.46
CA ALA A 796 41.57 3.32 -3.68
C ALA A 796 40.45 4.16 -3.05
N LEU A 797 39.35 4.41 -3.79
CA LEU A 797 38.18 5.13 -3.27
C LEU A 797 37.46 4.35 -2.16
N LEU A 798 37.35 3.02 -2.29
CA LEU A 798 36.76 2.18 -1.24
C LEU A 798 37.63 2.15 0.02
N LEU A 799 38.95 2.05 -0.13
CA LEU A 799 39.88 2.14 0.99
C LEU A 799 39.78 3.50 1.70
N LEU A 800 39.71 4.60 0.94
CA LEU A 800 39.51 5.93 1.50
C LEU A 800 38.17 6.04 2.28
N ALA A 801 37.09 5.46 1.76
CA ALA A 801 35.80 5.44 2.45
C ALA A 801 35.88 4.68 3.79
N ILE A 802 36.61 3.56 3.83
CA ILE A 802 36.85 2.80 5.07
C ILE A 802 37.65 3.64 6.07
N THR A 803 38.68 4.35 5.63
CA THR A 803 39.48 5.23 6.53
C THR A 803 38.66 6.39 7.13
N ARG A 804 37.56 6.79 6.48
CA ARG A 804 36.65 7.84 6.96
C ARG A 804 35.51 7.33 7.86
N GLN A 805 35.53 6.07 8.29
CA GLN A 805 34.50 5.46 9.16
C GLN A 805 33.07 5.57 8.59
N VAL A 806 32.95 5.46 7.27
CA VAL A 806 31.67 5.48 6.54
C VAL A 806 30.79 4.29 6.96
N THR A 807 29.46 4.50 7.05
CA THR A 807 28.56 3.44 7.52
C THR A 807 28.51 2.23 6.56
N PRO A 808 28.19 1.02 7.02
CA PRO A 808 28.13 -0.17 6.16
C PRO A 808 27.17 -0.02 4.97
N ILE A 809 26.06 0.70 5.15
CA ILE A 809 25.07 0.96 4.09
C ILE A 809 25.68 1.87 3.01
N GLN A 810 26.40 2.92 3.41
CA GLN A 810 27.07 3.85 2.50
C GLN A 810 28.20 3.16 1.71
N LEU A 811 28.96 2.27 2.36
CA LEU A 811 29.99 1.47 1.70
C LEU A 811 29.38 0.52 0.65
N THR A 812 28.25 -0.13 0.98
CA THR A 812 27.52 -1.00 0.05
C THR A 812 26.99 -0.21 -1.14
N ALA A 813 26.45 1.00 -0.92
CA ALA A 813 26.01 1.89 -1.99
C ALA A 813 27.17 2.28 -2.93
N ALA A 814 28.34 2.61 -2.37
CA ALA A 814 29.53 2.91 -3.15
C ALA A 814 29.98 1.72 -4.01
N LEU A 815 30.00 0.51 -3.46
CA LEU A 815 30.31 -0.72 -4.20
C LEU A 815 29.36 -0.94 -5.39
N ILE A 816 28.06 -0.79 -5.15
CA ILE A 816 27.04 -0.94 -6.20
C ILE A 816 27.28 0.12 -7.30
N ALA A 817 27.47 1.39 -6.94
CA ALA A 817 27.73 2.46 -7.91
C ALA A 817 28.97 2.21 -8.77
N LEU A 818 30.07 1.73 -8.16
CA LEU A 818 31.33 1.44 -8.85
C LEU A 818 31.26 0.20 -9.75
N SER A 819 30.33 -0.73 -9.50
CA SER A 819 30.15 -1.92 -10.33
C SER A 819 29.60 -1.61 -11.74
N GLY A 820 28.79 -0.55 -11.88
CA GLY A 820 28.16 -0.18 -13.15
C GLY A 820 29.17 0.11 -14.27
N PRO A 821 30.11 1.03 -14.08
CA PRO A 821 31.15 1.32 -15.07
C PRO A 821 32.08 0.13 -15.35
N ALA A 822 32.36 -0.71 -14.34
CA ALA A 822 33.12 -1.94 -14.55
C ALA A 822 32.42 -2.91 -15.51
N ILE A 823 31.11 -3.13 -15.32
CA ILE A 823 30.27 -3.95 -16.21
C ILE A 823 30.25 -3.33 -17.62
N ALA A 824 30.15 -2.01 -17.73
CA ALA A 824 30.14 -1.32 -19.02
C ALA A 824 31.44 -1.56 -19.82
N LEU A 825 32.61 -1.44 -19.17
CA LEU A 825 33.91 -1.70 -19.80
C LEU A 825 34.07 -3.17 -20.22
N LEU A 826 33.60 -4.11 -19.41
CA LEU A 826 33.60 -5.54 -19.75
C LEU A 826 32.72 -5.85 -20.96
N LEU A 827 31.53 -5.26 -21.06
CA LEU A 827 30.64 -5.41 -22.22
C LEU A 827 31.28 -4.86 -23.50
N LEU A 828 31.96 -3.71 -23.41
CA LEU A 828 32.67 -3.07 -24.53
C LEU A 828 33.87 -3.87 -25.04
N GLY A 829 34.58 -4.55 -24.13
CA GLY A 829 35.74 -5.38 -24.45
C GLY A 829 35.40 -6.74 -25.07
N ARG A 830 34.20 -7.27 -24.82
CA ARG A 830 33.76 -8.59 -25.33
C ARG A 830 33.10 -8.53 -26.72
N ARG A 831 32.56 -7.39 -27.12
CA ARG A 831 31.78 -7.23 -28.36
C ARG A 831 32.62 -6.66 -29.52
N SER A 832 32.33 -7.09 -30.74
CA SER A 832 32.92 -6.53 -31.97
C SER A 832 32.45 -5.08 -32.18
N VAL A 833 33.25 -4.29 -32.90
CA VAL A 833 32.99 -2.85 -33.12
C VAL A 833 32.13 -2.57 -34.35
N GLY A 834 31.78 -3.63 -35.10
CA GLY A 834 31.20 -3.54 -36.43
C GLY A 834 32.26 -3.42 -37.54
N HIS A 835 31.81 -3.29 -38.78
CA HIS A 835 32.67 -3.13 -39.97
C HIS A 835 32.11 -2.03 -40.87
N ILE A 836 33.00 -1.35 -41.60
CA ILE A 836 32.65 -0.30 -42.56
C ILE A 836 33.29 -0.66 -43.90
N GLY A 837 32.47 -0.85 -44.92
CA GLY A 837 32.87 -1.02 -46.30
C GLY A 837 32.53 0.21 -47.14
N ILE A 838 33.40 0.58 -48.07
CA ILE A 838 33.22 1.70 -49.00
C ILE A 838 33.00 1.12 -50.40
N LEU A 839 31.89 1.52 -51.04
CA LEU A 839 31.52 1.10 -52.39
C LEU A 839 31.14 2.34 -53.20
N GLN A 840 32.07 2.87 -54.01
CA GLN A 840 31.90 4.11 -54.77
C GLN A 840 31.44 5.28 -53.86
N GLU A 841 30.21 5.79 -54.04
CA GLU A 841 29.60 6.85 -53.22
C GLU A 841 28.67 6.32 -52.11
N ARG A 842 28.67 5.00 -51.86
CA ARG A 842 27.83 4.33 -50.85
C ARG A 842 28.69 3.70 -49.77
N LEU A 843 28.12 3.62 -48.57
CA LEU A 843 28.71 2.93 -47.43
C LEU A 843 27.93 1.64 -47.12
N LEU A 844 28.67 0.56 -46.93
CA LEU A 844 28.20 -0.68 -46.36
C LEU A 844 28.51 -0.68 -44.87
N LEU A 845 27.50 -0.54 -44.03
CA LEU A 845 27.66 -0.60 -42.57
C LEU A 845 27.31 -1.98 -42.07
N VAL A 846 28.11 -2.52 -41.15
CA VAL A 846 27.85 -3.76 -40.43
C VAL A 846 27.92 -3.48 -38.92
N ASP A 847 26.84 -3.73 -38.21
CA ASP A 847 26.74 -3.52 -36.75
C ASP A 847 27.50 -4.62 -35.95
N HIS A 848 27.67 -4.43 -34.63
CA HIS A 848 28.27 -5.42 -33.70
C HIS A 848 27.60 -6.80 -33.74
N SER A 849 26.33 -6.85 -34.16
CA SER A 849 25.54 -8.07 -34.30
C SER A 849 25.74 -8.81 -35.63
N GLY A 850 26.50 -8.26 -36.58
CA GLY A 850 26.65 -8.81 -37.93
C GLY A 850 25.51 -8.41 -38.89
N MET A 851 24.60 -7.54 -38.47
CA MET A 851 23.55 -7.00 -39.33
C MET A 851 24.13 -5.93 -40.26
N TYR A 852 23.85 -6.03 -41.57
CA TYR A 852 24.37 -5.08 -42.56
C TYR A 852 23.29 -4.29 -43.28
N HIS A 853 23.68 -3.10 -43.75
CA HIS A 853 22.91 -2.29 -44.68
C HIS A 853 23.84 -1.48 -45.60
N LEU A 854 23.49 -1.42 -46.89
CA LEU A 854 24.12 -0.56 -47.89
C LEU A 854 23.29 0.71 -48.14
N GLY A 855 23.93 1.89 -48.19
CA GLY A 855 23.26 3.13 -48.53
C GLY A 855 24.20 4.33 -48.71
N GLY A 856 23.70 5.39 -49.33
CA GLY A 856 24.44 6.65 -49.56
C GLY A 856 23.51 7.86 -49.60
N GLY A 857 24.09 9.06 -49.68
CA GLY A 857 23.34 10.32 -49.73
C GLY A 857 22.38 10.50 -48.54
N PRO A 858 21.11 10.91 -48.76
CA PRO A 858 20.18 11.28 -47.68
C PRO A 858 19.76 10.11 -46.76
N ARG A 859 20.08 8.86 -47.14
CA ARG A 859 19.83 7.68 -46.29
C ARG A 859 20.88 7.49 -45.21
N LEU A 860 22.10 7.96 -45.47
CA LEU A 860 23.19 7.89 -44.52
C LEU A 860 22.95 8.97 -43.46
N GLN A 861 22.87 8.56 -42.21
CA GLN A 861 22.65 9.41 -41.07
C GLN A 861 23.91 9.46 -40.22
N TYR A 862 24.28 10.63 -39.71
CA TYR A 862 25.47 10.77 -38.87
C TYR A 862 25.24 11.68 -37.67
N CYS A 863 25.93 11.39 -36.57
CA CYS A 863 25.94 12.23 -35.38
C CYS A 863 27.23 11.98 -34.58
N GLY A 864 28.18 12.91 -34.66
CA GLY A 864 29.49 12.77 -34.00
C GLY A 864 30.19 11.48 -34.46
N PRO A 865 30.58 10.58 -33.55
CA PRO A 865 31.26 9.33 -33.89
C PRO A 865 30.32 8.20 -34.35
N PHE A 866 29.03 8.45 -34.55
CA PHE A 866 28.05 7.42 -34.95
C PHE A 866 27.62 7.60 -36.39
N LEU A 867 27.67 6.51 -37.15
CA LEU A 867 27.10 6.38 -38.49
C LEU A 867 25.90 5.44 -38.43
N LEU A 868 24.82 5.81 -39.11
CA LEU A 868 23.55 5.09 -39.05
C LEU A 868 22.99 4.90 -40.47
N LEU A 869 22.54 3.68 -40.77
CA LEU A 869 21.70 3.35 -41.92
C LEU A 869 20.49 2.60 -41.39
N ASP A 870 19.33 3.26 -41.37
CA ASP A 870 18.12 2.77 -40.69
C ASP A 870 18.44 2.31 -39.24
N ASP A 871 18.38 1.02 -38.92
CA ASP A 871 18.73 0.47 -37.58
C ASP A 871 20.19 0.03 -37.43
N VAL A 872 20.96 -0.03 -38.51
CA VAL A 872 22.37 -0.44 -38.46
C VAL A 872 23.21 0.74 -38.00
N VAL A 873 23.78 0.64 -36.80
CA VAL A 873 24.57 1.70 -36.17
C VAL A 873 26.00 1.24 -35.99
N VAL A 874 26.95 2.03 -36.50
CA VAL A 874 28.38 1.75 -36.34
C VAL A 874 29.05 2.89 -35.60
N PHE A 875 29.84 2.54 -34.58
CA PHE A 875 30.63 3.50 -33.81
C PHE A 875 32.04 3.63 -34.40
N THR A 876 32.31 4.79 -35.00
CA THR A 876 33.59 5.09 -35.69
C THR A 876 34.77 5.30 -34.73
N GLY A 877 34.51 5.60 -33.46
CA GLY A 877 35.52 5.77 -32.42
C GLY A 877 35.63 7.20 -31.87
N THR A 878 36.17 7.31 -30.66
CA THR A 878 36.58 8.58 -30.03
C THR A 878 38.02 8.48 -29.51
N ARG A 879 38.60 9.58 -29.01
CA ARG A 879 39.95 9.56 -28.42
C ARG A 879 40.06 8.57 -27.25
N LEU A 880 39.01 8.48 -26.43
CA LEU A 880 38.95 7.58 -25.26
C LEU A 880 38.59 6.14 -25.65
N LEU A 881 37.73 5.96 -26.65
CA LEU A 881 37.25 4.66 -27.12
C LEU A 881 37.50 4.55 -28.63
N PRO A 882 38.72 4.24 -29.07
CA PRO A 882 39.02 4.18 -30.48
C PRO A 882 38.51 2.85 -31.07
N ALA A 883 37.94 2.91 -32.29
CA ALA A 883 37.32 1.77 -32.96
C ALA A 883 37.99 1.47 -34.31
N PHE A 884 38.07 2.48 -35.18
CA PHE A 884 38.68 2.40 -36.51
C PHE A 884 39.86 3.37 -36.64
N SER A 885 40.69 3.20 -37.68
CA SER A 885 41.78 4.11 -37.99
C SER A 885 41.27 5.55 -38.22
N SER A 886 41.69 6.49 -37.35
CA SER A 886 41.23 7.88 -37.43
C SER A 886 41.60 8.55 -38.76
N LYS A 887 42.75 8.19 -39.34
CA LYS A 887 43.21 8.67 -40.66
C LYS A 887 42.28 8.20 -41.78
N GLN A 888 41.87 6.92 -41.78
CA GLN A 888 40.98 6.37 -42.81
C GLN A 888 39.55 6.87 -42.65
N ILE A 889 39.06 7.01 -41.41
CA ILE A 889 37.73 7.59 -41.17
C ILE A 889 37.68 9.03 -41.67
N ALA A 890 38.62 9.88 -41.26
CA ALA A 890 38.65 11.29 -41.66
C ALA A 890 38.83 11.47 -43.17
N GLY A 891 39.69 10.68 -43.81
CA GLY A 891 40.00 10.82 -45.23
C GLY A 891 38.99 10.18 -46.19
N ARG A 892 38.33 9.07 -45.81
CA ARG A 892 37.50 8.28 -46.73
C ARG A 892 36.03 8.16 -46.33
N VAL A 893 35.71 8.15 -45.04
CA VAL A 893 34.33 7.90 -44.56
C VAL A 893 33.61 9.20 -44.21
N THR A 894 34.29 10.16 -43.58
CA THR A 894 33.73 11.46 -43.22
C THR A 894 33.22 12.29 -44.41
N PRO A 895 33.87 12.33 -45.59
CA PRO A 895 33.35 13.07 -46.75
C PRO A 895 32.02 12.49 -47.23
N LEU A 896 31.92 11.16 -47.30
CA LEU A 896 30.70 10.45 -47.69
C LEU A 896 29.58 10.60 -46.64
N ALA A 897 29.94 10.60 -45.36
CA ALA A 897 28.99 10.84 -44.26
C ALA A 897 28.47 12.28 -44.21
N ALA A 898 29.29 13.27 -44.57
CA ALA A 898 28.90 14.67 -44.63
C ALA A 898 27.86 14.97 -45.72
N ALA A 899 27.81 14.16 -46.78
CA ALA A 899 26.74 14.19 -47.79
C ALA A 899 25.40 13.62 -47.30
N GLY A 900 25.37 13.04 -46.09
CA GLY A 900 24.17 12.50 -45.44
C GLY A 900 23.45 13.48 -44.52
N ILE A 901 22.47 12.98 -43.76
CA ILE A 901 21.65 13.79 -42.84
C ILE A 901 22.25 13.77 -41.43
N LYS A 902 22.51 14.96 -40.87
CA LYS A 902 22.90 15.10 -39.47
C LYS A 902 21.70 14.89 -38.55
N VAL A 903 21.81 13.94 -37.61
CA VAL A 903 20.70 13.56 -36.71
C VAL A 903 20.97 14.04 -35.27
N ASP A 904 19.90 14.27 -34.52
CA ASP A 904 19.97 14.65 -33.11
C ASP A 904 20.47 13.50 -32.20
N ARG A 905 21.02 13.87 -31.04
CA ARG A 905 21.55 12.90 -30.07
C ARG A 905 20.48 11.93 -29.55
N LYS A 906 19.21 12.37 -29.47
CA LYS A 906 18.12 11.54 -28.94
C LYS A 906 17.80 10.38 -29.89
N THR A 907 17.83 10.61 -31.21
CA THR A 907 17.66 9.54 -32.20
C THR A 907 18.76 8.50 -32.11
N VAL A 908 20.01 8.92 -31.93
CA VAL A 908 21.15 8.01 -31.76
C VAL A 908 20.95 7.13 -30.53
N VAL A 909 20.57 7.71 -29.38
CA VAL A 909 20.31 6.94 -28.15
C VAL A 909 19.21 5.91 -28.35
N VAL A 910 18.10 6.29 -29.00
CA VAL A 910 16.99 5.37 -29.29
C VAL A 910 17.45 4.21 -30.19
N LYS A 911 18.19 4.50 -31.27
CA LYS A 911 18.68 3.48 -32.20
C LYS A 911 19.72 2.56 -31.56
N LEU A 912 20.63 3.11 -30.73
CA LEU A 912 21.58 2.30 -29.96
C LEU A 912 20.89 1.37 -28.96
N LEU A 913 19.82 1.82 -28.30
CA LEU A 913 19.02 0.98 -27.40
C LEU A 913 18.26 -0.12 -28.16
N GLN A 914 17.74 0.19 -29.34
CA GLN A 914 17.04 -0.78 -30.19
C GLN A 914 17.99 -1.86 -30.73
N GLY A 915 19.15 -1.47 -31.25
CA GLY A 915 20.21 -2.38 -31.72
C GLY A 915 20.96 -3.10 -30.59
N ARG A 916 20.57 -2.86 -29.33
CA ARG A 916 21.21 -3.40 -28.12
C ARG A 916 22.75 -3.18 -28.16
N HIS A 917 23.16 -2.02 -28.65
CA HIS A 917 24.56 -1.69 -28.88
C HIS A 917 25.33 -1.70 -27.54
N PRO A 918 26.58 -2.22 -27.49
CA PRO A 918 27.34 -2.38 -26.24
C PRO A 918 27.49 -1.07 -25.45
N LEU A 919 27.64 0.08 -26.13
CA LEU A 919 27.67 1.39 -25.49
C LEU A 919 26.36 1.74 -24.74
N ALA A 920 25.21 1.43 -25.33
CA ALA A 920 23.92 1.69 -24.68
C ALA A 920 23.64 0.71 -23.53
N GLN A 921 24.04 -0.56 -23.68
CA GLN A 921 23.97 -1.54 -22.59
C GLN A 921 24.87 -1.16 -21.41
N GLY A 922 26.09 -0.68 -21.70
CA GLY A 922 27.00 -0.16 -20.69
C GLY A 922 26.44 1.07 -19.96
N ALA A 923 25.91 2.04 -20.70
CA ALA A 923 25.26 3.21 -20.10
C ALA A 923 24.04 2.84 -19.24
N ALA A 924 23.25 1.85 -19.67
CA ALA A 924 22.12 1.34 -18.88
C ALA A 924 22.59 0.65 -17.58
N ALA A 925 23.66 -0.16 -17.64
CA ALA A 925 24.23 -0.81 -16.45
C ALA A 925 24.73 0.22 -15.42
N VAL A 926 25.38 1.28 -15.90
CA VAL A 926 25.81 2.42 -15.07
C VAL A 926 24.61 3.09 -14.41
N LEU A 927 23.58 3.43 -15.17
CA LEU A 927 22.39 4.09 -14.64
C LEU A 927 21.67 3.21 -13.59
N VAL A 928 21.51 1.91 -13.85
CA VAL A 928 20.91 0.97 -12.90
C VAL A 928 21.73 0.90 -11.60
N ALA A 929 23.05 0.77 -11.69
CA ALA A 929 23.94 0.76 -10.54
C ALA A 929 23.83 2.04 -9.68
N PHE A 930 23.87 3.22 -10.31
CA PHE A 930 23.72 4.48 -9.59
C PHE A 930 22.33 4.65 -8.96
N THR A 931 21.26 4.26 -9.66
CA THR A 931 19.91 4.31 -9.08
C THR A 931 19.75 3.37 -7.89
N ALA A 932 20.29 2.15 -7.97
CA ALA A 932 20.27 1.20 -6.84
C ALA A 932 21.05 1.72 -5.64
N ALA A 933 22.22 2.34 -5.87
CA ALA A 933 23.00 2.99 -4.83
C ALA A 933 22.24 4.16 -4.17
N ALA A 934 21.61 5.03 -4.96
CA ALA A 934 20.81 6.14 -4.46
C ALA A 934 19.60 5.66 -3.64
N VAL A 935 18.92 4.60 -4.07
CA VAL A 935 17.82 3.98 -3.31
C VAL A 935 18.31 3.46 -1.96
N LEU A 936 19.46 2.80 -1.94
CA LEU A 936 20.03 2.27 -0.71
C LEU A 936 20.40 3.39 0.28
N LEU A 937 20.91 4.52 -0.21
CA LEU A 937 21.17 5.70 0.62
C LEU A 937 19.87 6.35 1.14
N CYS A 938 18.81 6.43 0.33
CA CYS A 938 17.53 6.94 0.79
C CYS A 938 16.90 6.05 1.88
N LEU A 939 17.12 4.74 1.82
CA LEU A 939 16.67 3.80 2.86
C LEU A 939 17.44 3.97 4.18
N GLN A 940 18.65 4.52 4.17
CA GLN A 940 19.39 4.82 5.40
C GLN A 940 18.66 5.85 6.29
N GLY A 941 17.86 6.75 5.74
CA GLY A 941 17.04 7.68 6.54
C GLY A 941 15.81 7.03 7.20
N VAL A 942 15.54 5.76 6.90
CA VAL A 942 14.38 5.00 7.38
C VAL A 942 14.73 4.05 8.54
N PHE A 943 15.95 3.50 8.53
CA PHE A 943 16.50 2.63 9.57
C PHE A 943 17.39 3.43 10.52
#